data_AF-A0A8C2QEU1-F1
#
_entry.id   AF-A0A8C2QEU1-F1
#
_cell.length_a   1.000
_cell.length_b   1.000
_cell.length_c   1.000
_cell.angle_alpha   90.00
_cell.angle_beta   90.00
_cell.angle_gamma   90.00
#
_symmetry.space_group_name_H-M   'P 1'
#
loop_
_entity.id
_entity.type
_entity.pdbx_description
1 polymer ?
#
loop_
_entity_poly.entity_id
_entity_poly.type
_entity_poly.pdbx_seq_one_letter_code
_entity_poly.pdbx_strand_id
1 'polypeptide(L)'
;MKINVGHNNKGGSAGWFLSKIIIEDIGNKRKYDFPLNRWLALDEDDGKIQRDILVGGAEISAITYIVTVFTGDIRGAGTKSKIYLVMYGARGNKNSGKIFLEGGVFDRGRTDIFHIDLAVLLSPLSRVSIGHGNVGVNRGWYCEKVVVLCPFTGIQQTFPCSNWLDEKKADGLIERQLYEMVSLRKKRLKKFPWSLWVWTTDLKKAGTNSPIFIQIYGQKGRTDEILLNPNNKWFKPGIIEKFRMELPDLGRFYKIRAWHDRQNPGSGWHLEKMTLMNTLNKDKYNFNCNRWLDANEDDNEIVREMTAEGPTVRRIMGMARYRVTVCTGELEGAGTDANVYLCLYGDVGDTGERLLYNCRNNTDLFEKGNADEFTIESVTMRKVRRVRIRHDGKGSGSGWYLDRVLVREEGQPESDNVEFPCLRWLDKDKDDGQLVRELLPSDSNATLKNFRYHISVKTGDVSGASTDSRVYIKLYGEKSDTIKQVLLVSDNNLKDYFERGRVDEFTLETLNIGTINRLVIGHDSTGMHAGWFLGSVQIRVPRQGKQYTFPANRWLDKNQADGRLEVELYPSEVVEIQKLVHYEIETWTGDVGGAGTTSRVYVQIYGEEGKTEILFLSSRSKVFDRASKDIFQLEAADVGEIYKIRLGHTGEGFGPSWFVDTVWLRHLVVQEANLTPEEEARKKKEKDKLRQLLKKERLKAKLQRKKKKKKKGSDEEDEGDEEEESSSEESSSEEEEEEETEEEEEEEEFGPGMQEVIQQYKFEANRWLARGKEDNELVVELVPAGRPGPEPNTYEVQVITGNMPKAGTDANVYLTIYGEEYGDTGERPLKKSDKSNKFEQGQTDTFTIYAIDLGALTKIRIRHDNTGNRPGWFLDRVDITDMNNEITYYFPCQRWLAVEEDDGQLSRELLPVDESYVLPSEDEEGGGHGDNNPLDNLALEQKDKSTTFSVTIKTGDKKNAGTDANVFITLFGTQDDN
;
A
#
# COMPACT_ATOMS: atom_id res chain seq x y z
N MET A 1 -36.11 -33.05 -15.32
CA MET A 1 -35.52 -34.41 -15.47
C MET A 1 -34.10 -34.24 -16.02
N LYS A 2 -33.13 -34.99 -15.50
CA LYS A 2 -31.71 -34.94 -15.88
C LYS A 2 -31.30 -36.34 -16.35
N ILE A 3 -30.51 -36.41 -17.42
CA ILE A 3 -29.92 -37.66 -17.92
C ILE A 3 -28.41 -37.51 -17.97
N ASN A 4 -27.68 -38.56 -17.63
CA ASN A 4 -26.24 -38.66 -17.87
C ASN A 4 -26.04 -39.53 -19.10
N VAL A 5 -25.24 -39.09 -20.05
CA VAL A 5 -24.92 -39.82 -21.28
C VAL A 5 -23.43 -39.76 -21.54
N GLY A 6 -22.84 -40.89 -21.92
CA GLY A 6 -21.43 -40.98 -22.27
C GLY A 6 -21.07 -42.34 -22.86
N HIS A 7 -19.82 -42.49 -23.28
CA HIS A 7 -19.29 -43.73 -23.82
C HIS A 7 -17.96 -44.10 -23.13
N ASN A 8 -17.52 -45.35 -23.30
CA ASN A 8 -16.35 -45.90 -22.59
C ASN A 8 -15.02 -45.75 -23.36
N ASN A 9 -15.02 -45.06 -24.50
CA ASN A 9 -13.86 -44.80 -25.35
C ASN A 9 -13.03 -46.03 -25.80
N LYS A 10 -13.65 -47.20 -26.07
CA LYS A 10 -12.95 -48.47 -26.41
C LYS A 10 -12.92 -48.88 -27.90
N GLY A 11 -13.13 -47.96 -28.85
CA GLY A 11 -13.16 -48.27 -30.31
C GLY A 11 -12.14 -47.46 -31.13
N GLY A 12 -11.81 -47.93 -32.34
CA GLY A 12 -10.85 -47.25 -33.25
C GLY A 12 -11.28 -45.88 -33.78
N SER A 13 -12.54 -45.49 -33.55
CA SER A 13 -13.08 -44.14 -33.78
C SER A 13 -14.22 -43.90 -32.78
N ALA A 14 -13.85 -43.61 -31.53
CA ALA A 14 -14.79 -43.58 -30.42
C ALA A 14 -15.54 -42.24 -30.27
N GLY A 15 -15.18 -41.20 -31.02
CA GLY A 15 -15.85 -39.90 -30.99
C GLY A 15 -17.32 -40.00 -31.42
N TRP A 16 -18.21 -39.40 -30.63
CA TRP A 16 -19.65 -39.48 -30.84
C TRP A 16 -20.30 -38.10 -30.84
N PHE A 17 -20.75 -37.63 -32.01
CA PHE A 17 -21.59 -36.42 -32.08
C PHE A 17 -23.03 -36.74 -31.69
N LEU A 18 -23.51 -36.13 -30.60
CA LEU A 18 -24.84 -36.35 -30.07
C LEU A 18 -25.66 -35.07 -30.16
N SER A 19 -26.68 -35.08 -31.03
CA SER A 19 -27.54 -33.92 -31.31
C SER A 19 -28.61 -33.70 -30.23
N LYS A 20 -29.41 -34.72 -29.92
CA LYS A 20 -30.42 -34.70 -28.86
C LYS A 20 -30.81 -36.10 -28.41
N ILE A 21 -31.32 -36.22 -27.20
CA ILE A 21 -31.97 -37.42 -26.67
C ILE A 21 -33.46 -37.11 -26.47
N ILE A 22 -34.32 -38.07 -26.81
CA ILE A 22 -35.76 -37.96 -26.63
C ILE A 22 -36.22 -39.12 -25.76
N ILE A 23 -36.92 -38.82 -24.66
CA ILE A 23 -37.51 -39.84 -23.79
C ILE A 23 -39.03 -39.68 -23.83
N GLU A 24 -39.73 -40.73 -24.24
CA GLU A 24 -41.19 -40.80 -24.22
C GLU A 24 -41.66 -41.65 -23.03
N ASP A 25 -42.34 -41.00 -22.08
CA ASP A 25 -43.03 -41.66 -20.97
C ASP A 25 -44.41 -42.12 -21.46
N ILE A 26 -44.47 -43.41 -21.81
CA ILE A 26 -45.67 -44.07 -22.37
C ILE A 26 -46.82 -44.10 -21.36
N GLY A 27 -46.52 -44.19 -20.06
CA GLY A 27 -47.54 -44.23 -19.00
C GLY A 27 -48.23 -42.88 -18.77
N ASN A 28 -47.47 -41.80 -18.89
CA ASN A 28 -47.98 -40.43 -18.68
C ASN A 28 -48.24 -39.65 -19.97
N LYS A 29 -48.08 -40.27 -21.15
CA LYS A 29 -48.19 -39.64 -22.48
C LYS A 29 -47.38 -38.34 -22.61
N ARG A 30 -46.16 -38.32 -22.06
CA ARG A 30 -45.28 -37.14 -22.08
C ARG A 30 -43.99 -37.42 -22.84
N LYS A 31 -43.55 -36.45 -23.63
CA LYS A 31 -42.30 -36.49 -24.40
C LYS A 31 -41.33 -35.46 -23.82
N TYR A 32 -40.09 -35.89 -23.59
CA TYR A 32 -39.02 -35.08 -23.01
C TYR A 32 -37.85 -34.99 -23.99
N ASP A 33 -37.56 -33.78 -24.46
CA ASP A 33 -36.43 -33.51 -25.35
C ASP A 33 -35.21 -33.01 -24.56
N PHE A 34 -34.04 -33.56 -24.86
CA PHE A 34 -32.73 -33.27 -24.25
C PHE A 34 -31.71 -32.93 -25.35
N PRO A 35 -31.72 -31.71 -25.89
CA PRO A 35 -30.77 -31.30 -26.92
C PRO A 35 -29.35 -31.12 -26.35
N LEU A 36 -28.32 -31.55 -27.10
CA LEU A 36 -26.91 -31.49 -26.74
C LEU A 36 -26.03 -30.84 -27.83
N ASN A 37 -26.19 -31.24 -29.10
CA ASN A 37 -25.45 -30.74 -30.28
C ASN A 37 -23.92 -30.63 -30.10
N ARG A 38 -23.28 -31.67 -29.57
CA ARG A 38 -21.84 -31.67 -29.26
C ARG A 38 -21.17 -33.01 -29.53
N TRP A 39 -19.84 -32.99 -29.66
CA TRP A 39 -19.01 -34.19 -29.69
C TRP A 39 -18.72 -34.68 -28.27
N LEU A 40 -18.92 -35.97 -28.05
CA LEU A 40 -18.40 -36.71 -26.90
C LEU A 40 -17.16 -37.46 -27.39
N ALA A 41 -15.99 -36.86 -27.22
CA ALA A 41 -14.71 -37.36 -27.73
C ALA A 41 -13.56 -36.79 -26.89
N LEU A 42 -12.41 -37.46 -26.83
CA LEU A 42 -11.23 -36.94 -26.12
C LEU A 42 -10.44 -35.93 -26.97
N ASP A 43 -10.57 -36.02 -28.29
CA ASP A 43 -9.80 -35.30 -29.31
C ASP A 43 -10.61 -34.22 -30.06
N GLU A 44 -11.92 -34.11 -29.79
CA GLU A 44 -12.80 -33.10 -30.39
C GLU A 44 -13.61 -32.32 -29.33
N ASP A 45 -14.15 -31.17 -29.75
CA ASP A 45 -14.95 -30.24 -28.95
C ASP A 45 -14.31 -29.85 -27.60
N ASP A 46 -14.78 -30.41 -26.48
CA ASP A 46 -14.24 -30.11 -25.14
C ASP A 46 -13.54 -31.29 -24.46
N GLY A 47 -13.22 -32.36 -25.18
CA GLY A 47 -12.44 -33.48 -24.65
C GLY A 47 -13.20 -34.37 -23.66
N LYS A 48 -14.52 -34.22 -23.51
CA LYS A 48 -15.34 -34.97 -22.55
C LYS A 48 -16.14 -36.06 -23.25
N ILE A 49 -16.01 -37.29 -22.77
CA ILE A 49 -16.75 -38.47 -23.29
C ILE A 49 -18.08 -38.73 -22.56
N GLN A 50 -18.42 -37.91 -21.57
CA GLN A 50 -19.64 -38.04 -20.76
C GLN A 50 -20.19 -36.66 -20.35
N ARG A 51 -21.51 -36.51 -20.32
CA ARG A 51 -22.21 -35.27 -19.96
C ARG A 51 -23.58 -35.49 -19.33
N ASP A 52 -23.96 -34.49 -18.54
CA ASP A 52 -25.29 -34.36 -17.96
C ASP A 52 -26.17 -33.41 -18.80
N ILE A 53 -27.42 -33.80 -19.10
CA ILE A 53 -28.37 -33.05 -19.95
C ILE A 53 -29.72 -32.91 -19.22
N LEU A 54 -30.33 -31.72 -19.30
CA LEU A 54 -31.65 -31.41 -18.74
C LEU A 54 -32.71 -31.28 -19.84
N VAL A 55 -33.98 -31.55 -19.49
CA VAL A 55 -35.13 -31.37 -20.40
C VAL A 55 -35.22 -29.92 -20.87
N GLY A 56 -35.35 -29.72 -22.19
CA GLY A 56 -35.62 -28.41 -22.80
C GLY A 56 -34.37 -27.58 -23.16
N GLY A 57 -33.15 -28.11 -23.00
CA GLY A 57 -31.95 -27.46 -23.53
C GLY A 57 -31.53 -26.17 -22.84
N ALA A 58 -32.03 -25.88 -21.65
CA ALA A 58 -31.54 -24.76 -20.85
C ALA A 58 -30.04 -24.99 -20.55
N GLU A 59 -29.18 -24.14 -21.10
CA GLU A 59 -27.78 -24.06 -20.69
C GLU A 59 -27.77 -23.87 -19.18
N ILE A 60 -27.24 -24.86 -18.47
CA ILE A 60 -27.15 -24.81 -17.01
C ILE A 60 -26.24 -23.64 -16.66
N SER A 61 -26.73 -22.75 -15.81
CA SER A 61 -25.88 -21.88 -14.97
C SER A 61 -25.09 -22.80 -14.05
N ALA A 62 -23.96 -23.31 -14.54
CA ALA A 62 -23.07 -24.13 -13.76
C ALA A 62 -22.45 -23.26 -12.66
N ILE A 63 -22.49 -23.76 -11.42
CA ILE A 63 -21.85 -23.16 -10.26
C ILE A 63 -20.44 -23.74 -10.16
N THR A 64 -19.43 -22.89 -10.24
CA THR A 64 -18.03 -23.26 -10.09
C THR A 64 -17.67 -23.50 -8.63
N TYR A 65 -16.82 -24.50 -8.39
CA TYR A 65 -16.16 -24.78 -7.11
C TYR A 65 -14.66 -24.87 -7.35
N ILE A 66 -13.87 -24.23 -6.49
CA ILE A 66 -12.42 -24.33 -6.49
C ILE A 66 -12.03 -25.29 -5.37
N VAL A 67 -11.45 -26.43 -5.72
CA VAL A 67 -11.02 -27.47 -4.79
C VAL A 67 -9.50 -27.48 -4.73
N THR A 68 -8.94 -27.31 -3.54
CA THR A 68 -7.51 -27.37 -3.26
C THR A 68 -7.20 -28.58 -2.39
N VAL A 69 -6.25 -29.41 -2.81
CA VAL A 69 -5.84 -30.62 -2.11
C VAL A 69 -4.38 -30.48 -1.68
N PHE A 70 -4.13 -30.67 -0.39
CA PHE A 70 -2.79 -30.62 0.20
C PHE A 70 -2.26 -32.03 0.45
N THR A 71 -1.12 -32.36 -0.14
CA THR A 71 -0.39 -33.60 0.13
C THR A 71 0.69 -33.31 1.17
N GLY A 72 0.73 -34.05 2.26
CA GLY A 72 1.63 -33.72 3.38
C GLY A 72 3.11 -33.88 3.03
N ASP A 73 3.97 -33.14 3.73
CA ASP A 73 5.42 -33.16 3.53
C ASP A 73 6.13 -34.27 4.34
N ILE A 74 5.64 -35.51 4.21
CA ILE A 74 6.27 -36.68 4.83
C ILE A 74 6.79 -37.66 3.79
N ARG A 75 7.85 -38.40 4.12
CA ARG A 75 8.52 -39.31 3.17
C ARG A 75 7.53 -40.32 2.57
N GLY A 76 7.43 -40.33 1.25
CA GLY A 76 6.55 -41.23 0.49
C GLY A 76 5.07 -40.81 0.46
N ALA A 77 4.74 -39.58 0.87
CA ALA A 77 3.37 -39.07 0.90
C ALA A 77 2.68 -38.99 -0.46
N GLY A 78 3.43 -38.85 -1.55
CA GLY A 78 2.86 -38.65 -2.89
C GLY A 78 2.32 -39.92 -3.54
N THR A 79 1.36 -39.77 -4.45
CA THR A 79 0.69 -40.88 -5.14
C THR A 79 0.57 -40.64 -6.64
N LYS A 80 0.56 -41.72 -7.43
CA LYS A 80 0.23 -41.68 -8.86
C LYS A 80 -1.16 -42.27 -9.16
N SER A 81 -1.95 -42.57 -8.12
CA SER A 81 -3.32 -43.07 -8.27
C SER A 81 -4.27 -41.93 -8.66
N LYS A 82 -5.32 -42.26 -9.43
CA LYS A 82 -6.40 -41.29 -9.75
C LYS A 82 -7.18 -40.94 -8.48
N ILE A 83 -7.21 -39.66 -8.11
CA ILE A 83 -7.94 -39.14 -6.96
C ILE A 83 -9.35 -38.73 -7.38
N TYR A 84 -10.33 -38.96 -6.50
CA TYR A 84 -11.69 -38.46 -6.67
C TYR A 84 -12.20 -37.79 -5.39
N LEU A 85 -13.18 -36.90 -5.57
CA LEU A 85 -13.87 -36.16 -4.52
C LEU A 85 -15.39 -36.31 -4.67
N VAL A 86 -16.11 -36.40 -3.55
CA VAL A 86 -17.57 -36.23 -3.48
C VAL A 86 -17.88 -35.11 -2.49
N MET A 87 -18.60 -34.10 -2.94
CA MET A 87 -19.04 -32.98 -2.10
C MET A 87 -20.49 -33.18 -1.70
N TYR A 88 -20.81 -32.99 -0.41
CA TYR A 88 -22.16 -33.13 0.13
C TYR A 88 -22.69 -31.77 0.57
N GLY A 89 -23.88 -31.38 0.09
CA GLY A 89 -24.47 -30.11 0.47
C GLY A 89 -24.85 -30.02 1.96
N ALA A 90 -25.26 -28.85 2.42
CA ALA A 90 -25.52 -28.55 3.84
C ALA A 90 -26.41 -29.58 4.57
N ARG A 91 -27.44 -30.11 3.90
CA ARG A 91 -28.36 -31.11 4.46
C ARG A 91 -27.97 -32.57 4.16
N GLY A 92 -26.86 -32.81 3.45
CA GLY A 92 -26.36 -34.15 3.11
C GLY A 92 -27.15 -34.93 2.04
N ASN A 93 -28.39 -34.54 1.73
CA ASN A 93 -29.28 -35.27 0.81
C ASN A 93 -28.92 -35.10 -0.68
N LYS A 94 -28.12 -34.09 -1.03
CA LYS A 94 -27.61 -33.85 -2.38
C LYS A 94 -26.09 -33.93 -2.36
N ASN A 95 -25.51 -34.60 -3.35
CA ASN A 95 -24.08 -34.68 -3.54
C ASN A 95 -23.68 -34.46 -5.00
N SER A 96 -22.40 -34.22 -5.23
CA SER A 96 -21.84 -33.97 -6.55
C SER A 96 -21.66 -35.23 -7.42
N GLY A 97 -21.85 -36.43 -6.88
CA GLY A 97 -21.27 -37.66 -7.43
C GLY A 97 -19.74 -37.70 -7.28
N LYS A 98 -19.12 -38.81 -7.72
CA LYS A 98 -17.65 -38.95 -7.75
C LYS A 98 -17.08 -38.10 -8.88
N ILE A 99 -16.33 -37.07 -8.52
CA ILE A 99 -15.59 -36.21 -9.45
C ILE A 99 -14.13 -36.62 -9.41
N PHE A 100 -13.57 -37.05 -10.55
CA PHE A 100 -12.14 -37.32 -10.64
C PHE A 100 -11.37 -36.01 -10.79
N LEU A 101 -10.33 -35.85 -9.98
CA LEU A 101 -9.46 -34.67 -9.99
C LEU A 101 -8.39 -34.85 -11.07
N GLU A 102 -8.81 -34.73 -12.33
CA GLU A 102 -7.98 -34.95 -13.50
C GLU A 102 -6.84 -33.92 -13.60
N GLY A 103 -5.66 -34.37 -14.05
CA GLY A 103 -4.46 -33.52 -14.18
C GLY A 103 -3.68 -33.30 -12.88
N GLY A 104 -4.18 -33.75 -11.72
CA GLY A 104 -3.46 -33.61 -10.44
C GLY A 104 -2.24 -34.51 -10.33
N VAL A 105 -1.16 -33.99 -9.71
CA VAL A 105 0.11 -34.73 -9.57
C VAL A 105 0.29 -35.34 -8.19
N PHE A 106 -0.18 -34.66 -7.12
CA PHE A 106 -0.24 -35.18 -5.75
C PHE A 106 1.10 -35.71 -5.21
N ASP A 107 2.20 -34.98 -5.45
CA ASP A 107 3.52 -35.30 -4.90
C ASP A 107 3.67 -34.82 -3.43
N ARG A 108 4.67 -35.35 -2.72
CA ARG A 108 4.97 -34.97 -1.32
C ARG A 108 5.11 -33.45 -1.18
N GLY A 109 4.43 -32.86 -0.20
CA GLY A 109 4.47 -31.42 0.09
C GLY A 109 3.79 -30.53 -0.96
N ARG A 110 3.14 -31.12 -1.98
CA ARG A 110 2.50 -30.38 -3.07
C ARG A 110 1.07 -29.98 -2.73
N THR A 111 0.64 -28.85 -3.29
CA THR A 111 -0.75 -28.39 -3.30
C THR A 111 -1.28 -28.40 -4.74
N ASP A 112 -2.38 -29.12 -4.99
CA ASP A 112 -3.04 -29.24 -6.29
C ASP A 112 -4.41 -28.55 -6.26
N ILE A 113 -4.78 -27.81 -7.31
CA ILE A 113 -6.07 -27.06 -7.38
C ILE A 113 -6.87 -27.45 -8.63
N PHE A 114 -8.19 -27.56 -8.45
CA PHE A 114 -9.15 -27.97 -9.47
C PHE A 114 -10.35 -27.02 -9.52
N HIS A 115 -10.80 -26.70 -10.73
CA HIS A 115 -12.05 -25.98 -10.99
C HIS A 115 -13.13 -26.97 -11.41
N ILE A 116 -14.24 -27.00 -10.67
CA ILE A 116 -15.32 -27.99 -10.83
C ILE A 116 -16.63 -27.27 -11.04
N ASP A 117 -17.26 -27.53 -12.19
CA ASP A 117 -18.56 -26.96 -12.55
C ASP A 117 -19.70 -27.92 -12.19
N LEU A 118 -20.63 -27.46 -11.34
CA LEU A 118 -21.81 -28.24 -10.93
C LEU A 118 -23.11 -27.55 -11.33
N ALA A 119 -24.08 -28.35 -11.78
CA ALA A 119 -25.43 -27.90 -12.09
C ALA A 119 -26.26 -27.50 -10.86
N VAL A 120 -25.75 -27.70 -9.65
CA VAL A 120 -26.47 -27.53 -8.39
C VAL A 120 -25.60 -26.81 -7.38
N LEU A 121 -26.19 -25.84 -6.68
CA LEU A 121 -25.57 -25.23 -5.51
C LEU A 121 -25.61 -26.19 -4.31
N LEU A 122 -24.43 -26.64 -3.87
CA LEU A 122 -24.20 -27.46 -2.69
C LEU A 122 -23.68 -26.64 -1.50
N SER A 123 -22.96 -25.54 -1.75
CA SER A 123 -22.40 -24.69 -0.69
C SER A 123 -23.49 -24.08 0.21
N PRO A 124 -23.30 -24.03 1.54
CA PRO A 124 -22.17 -24.59 2.28
C PRO A 124 -22.21 -26.12 2.32
N LEU A 125 -21.06 -26.75 2.23
CA LEU A 125 -20.91 -28.20 2.28
C LEU A 125 -20.95 -28.70 3.73
N SER A 126 -21.57 -29.87 3.94
CA SER A 126 -21.57 -30.53 5.25
C SER A 126 -20.33 -31.40 5.48
N ARG A 127 -19.85 -32.05 4.41
CA ARG A 127 -18.68 -32.93 4.40
C ARG A 127 -18.19 -33.14 2.97
N VAL A 128 -16.99 -33.68 2.84
CA VAL A 128 -16.44 -34.18 1.57
C VAL A 128 -15.93 -35.61 1.75
N SER A 129 -16.13 -36.49 0.76
CA SER A 129 -15.39 -37.75 0.68
C SER A 129 -14.23 -37.57 -0.26
N ILE A 130 -13.02 -37.92 0.15
CA ILE A 130 -11.86 -37.97 -0.73
C ILE A 130 -11.26 -39.37 -0.72
N GLY A 131 -10.85 -39.85 -1.89
CA GLY A 131 -10.24 -41.17 -2.02
C GLY A 131 -9.54 -41.34 -3.35
N HIS A 132 -8.94 -42.51 -3.54
CA HIS A 132 -8.21 -42.82 -4.77
C HIS A 132 -8.57 -44.21 -5.32
N GLY A 133 -8.36 -44.40 -6.63
CA GLY A 133 -8.69 -45.66 -7.31
C GLY A 133 -7.79 -46.85 -6.99
N ASN A 134 -6.80 -46.70 -6.12
CA ASN A 134 -5.79 -47.70 -5.76
C ASN A 134 -5.07 -48.36 -6.97
N VAL A 135 -4.77 -47.57 -8.01
CA VAL A 135 -4.09 -48.05 -9.23
C VAL A 135 -2.71 -47.41 -9.36
N GLY A 136 -1.72 -48.14 -9.89
CA GLY A 136 -0.37 -47.62 -10.18
C GLY A 136 0.72 -48.10 -9.21
N VAL A 137 1.94 -47.56 -9.39
CA VAL A 137 3.11 -47.76 -8.51
C VAL A 137 3.12 -46.64 -7.46
N ASN A 138 3.42 -46.97 -6.19
CA ASN A 138 3.35 -46.05 -5.04
C ASN A 138 1.93 -45.49 -4.81
N ARG A 139 1.03 -46.38 -4.37
CA ARG A 139 -0.43 -46.13 -4.27
C ARG A 139 -0.83 -45.35 -3.02
N GLY A 140 -0.09 -45.54 -1.94
CA GLY A 140 -0.33 -44.88 -0.66
C GLY A 140 -0.16 -43.38 -0.77
N TRP A 141 -1.12 -42.64 -0.22
CA TRP A 141 -1.16 -41.19 -0.31
C TRP A 141 -1.39 -40.57 1.06
N TYR A 142 -0.59 -39.59 1.47
CA TYR A 142 -0.88 -38.84 2.69
C TYR A 142 -1.59 -37.52 2.35
N CYS A 143 -2.89 -37.51 2.58
CA CYS A 143 -3.71 -36.31 2.41
C CYS A 143 -3.69 -35.49 3.70
N GLU A 144 -3.19 -34.26 3.64
CA GLU A 144 -3.17 -33.35 4.78
C GLU A 144 -4.55 -32.72 4.99
N LYS A 145 -5.10 -32.06 3.97
CA LYS A 145 -6.43 -31.42 4.03
C LYS A 145 -6.97 -31.13 2.63
N VAL A 146 -8.27 -30.89 2.55
CA VAL A 146 -8.97 -30.40 1.36
C VAL A 146 -9.60 -29.06 1.69
N VAL A 147 -9.47 -28.07 0.81
CA VAL A 147 -10.13 -26.77 0.94
C VAL A 147 -11.06 -26.59 -0.25
N VAL A 148 -12.31 -26.19 -0.01
CA VAL A 148 -13.29 -25.95 -1.06
C VAL A 148 -13.82 -24.53 -0.96
N LEU A 149 -13.70 -23.75 -2.04
CA LEU A 149 -14.28 -22.43 -2.21
C LEU A 149 -15.41 -22.49 -3.23
N CYS A 150 -16.57 -21.94 -2.90
CA CYS A 150 -17.65 -21.68 -3.84
C CYS A 150 -17.78 -20.16 -4.06
N PRO A 151 -17.25 -19.60 -5.17
CA PRO A 151 -17.27 -18.17 -5.46
C PRO A 151 -18.68 -17.57 -5.41
N PHE A 152 -19.70 -18.31 -5.86
CA PHE A 152 -21.09 -17.88 -5.81
C PHE A 152 -21.59 -17.53 -4.40
N THR A 153 -21.19 -18.33 -3.41
CA THR A 153 -21.56 -18.09 -2.00
C THR A 153 -20.52 -17.27 -1.24
N GLY A 154 -19.29 -17.18 -1.77
CA GLY A 154 -18.14 -16.62 -1.06
C GLY A 154 -17.67 -17.48 0.11
N ILE A 155 -18.12 -18.73 0.25
CA ILE A 155 -17.75 -19.57 1.41
C ILE A 155 -16.55 -20.44 1.02
N GLN A 156 -15.46 -20.34 1.78
CA GLN A 156 -14.33 -21.25 1.75
C GLN A 156 -14.31 -22.11 3.02
N GLN A 157 -14.32 -23.43 2.84
CA GLN A 157 -14.37 -24.42 3.91
C GLN A 157 -13.12 -25.29 3.89
N THR A 158 -12.59 -25.62 5.07
CA THR A 158 -11.41 -26.48 5.23
C THR A 158 -11.82 -27.81 5.86
N PHE A 159 -11.40 -28.90 5.22
CA PHE A 159 -11.67 -30.28 5.60
C PHE A 159 -10.35 -30.99 5.91
N PRO A 160 -9.90 -31.02 7.18
CA PRO A 160 -8.65 -31.68 7.55
C PRO A 160 -8.76 -33.21 7.39
N CYS A 161 -7.67 -33.84 6.96
CA CYS A 161 -7.56 -35.29 6.86
C CYS A 161 -6.41 -35.80 7.75
N SER A 162 -5.21 -35.25 7.55
CA SER A 162 -3.96 -35.56 8.28
C SER A 162 -3.72 -37.06 8.45
N ASN A 163 -3.93 -37.84 7.39
CA ASN A 163 -3.76 -39.30 7.47
C ASN A 163 -3.34 -39.93 6.12
N TRP A 164 -2.80 -41.14 6.21
CA TRP A 164 -2.55 -41.99 5.05
C TRP A 164 -3.87 -42.57 4.53
N LEU A 165 -4.06 -42.46 3.21
CA LEU A 165 -5.01 -43.20 2.42
C LEU A 165 -4.22 -44.31 1.70
N ASP A 166 -4.13 -45.48 2.34
CA ASP A 166 -3.30 -46.61 1.90
C ASP A 166 -3.79 -47.89 2.59
N GLU A 167 -4.00 -48.97 1.84
CA GLU A 167 -4.40 -50.28 2.39
C GLU A 167 -3.39 -50.88 3.37
N LYS A 168 -2.13 -50.44 3.31
CA LYS A 168 -1.01 -51.00 4.09
C LYS A 168 -0.49 -50.07 5.19
N LYS A 169 -1.04 -48.86 5.34
CA LYS A 169 -0.61 -47.89 6.35
C LYS A 169 -1.80 -47.33 7.12
N ALA A 170 -1.53 -46.76 8.29
CA ALA A 170 -2.52 -46.16 9.17
C ALA A 170 -3.73 -47.08 9.44
N ASP A 171 -4.93 -46.68 9.00
CA ASP A 171 -6.19 -47.40 9.23
C ASP A 171 -6.58 -48.32 8.06
N GLY A 172 -5.74 -48.45 7.01
CA GLY A 172 -6.00 -49.32 5.86
C GLY A 172 -7.06 -48.80 4.90
N LEU A 173 -7.55 -47.58 5.07
CA LEU A 173 -8.60 -47.00 4.23
C LEU A 173 -8.00 -46.24 3.04
N ILE A 174 -8.62 -46.34 1.86
CA ILE A 174 -8.23 -45.60 0.63
C ILE A 174 -9.21 -44.48 0.26
N GLU A 175 -10.30 -44.37 1.02
CA GLU A 175 -11.34 -43.34 0.91
C GLU A 175 -11.73 -42.93 2.33
N ARG A 176 -11.96 -41.63 2.56
CA ARG A 176 -12.30 -41.09 3.87
C ARG A 176 -13.29 -39.94 3.75
N GLN A 177 -14.24 -39.89 4.68
CA GLN A 177 -15.15 -38.77 4.84
C GLN A 177 -14.54 -37.74 5.78
N LEU A 178 -14.44 -36.51 5.31
CA LEU A 178 -13.87 -35.37 6.02
C LEU A 178 -14.98 -34.37 6.34
N TYR A 179 -14.97 -33.88 7.58
CA TYR A 179 -15.92 -32.88 8.06
C TYR A 179 -15.24 -31.52 8.13
N GLU A 180 -16.03 -30.46 7.97
CA GLU A 180 -15.50 -29.10 8.02
C GLU A 180 -14.96 -28.77 9.43
N MET A 181 -13.78 -28.16 9.47
CA MET A 181 -13.31 -27.44 10.65
C MET A 181 -13.84 -26.00 10.60
N VAL A 182 -14.96 -25.76 11.28
CA VAL A 182 -15.73 -24.49 11.19
C VAL A 182 -14.90 -23.26 11.59
N SER A 183 -13.96 -23.41 12.54
CA SER A 183 -13.04 -22.34 12.95
C SER A 183 -12.11 -21.86 11.83
N LEU A 184 -11.92 -22.65 10.77
CA LEU A 184 -11.11 -22.31 9.60
C LEU A 184 -11.95 -21.81 8.42
N ARG A 185 -13.27 -21.61 8.60
CA ARG A 185 -14.15 -21.10 7.54
C ARG A 185 -13.78 -19.66 7.23
N LYS A 186 -13.55 -19.36 5.95
CA LYS A 186 -13.29 -18.00 5.47
C LYS A 186 -14.42 -17.53 4.57
N LYS A 187 -14.81 -16.25 4.72
CA LYS A 187 -15.66 -15.56 3.74
C LYS A 187 -14.75 -14.90 2.70
N ARG A 188 -15.09 -15.06 1.43
CA ARG A 188 -14.43 -14.49 0.24
C ARG A 188 -15.44 -13.61 -0.50
N LEU A 189 -14.95 -12.81 -1.43
CA LEU A 189 -15.81 -12.01 -2.29
C LEU A 189 -16.74 -12.91 -3.11
N LYS A 190 -18.05 -12.61 -3.08
CA LYS A 190 -19.05 -13.34 -3.87
C LYS A 190 -18.94 -12.95 -5.33
N LYS A 191 -19.05 -13.93 -6.23
CA LYS A 191 -19.08 -13.71 -7.68
C LYS A 191 -20.29 -14.38 -8.32
N PHE A 192 -20.94 -13.68 -9.23
CA PHE A 192 -22.16 -14.09 -9.91
C PHE A 192 -21.85 -14.49 -11.36
N PRO A 193 -22.48 -15.55 -11.88
CA PRO A 193 -22.25 -15.99 -13.25
C PRO A 193 -22.96 -15.11 -14.29
N TRP A 194 -22.21 -14.62 -15.27
CA TRP A 194 -22.66 -13.82 -16.41
C TRP A 194 -22.25 -14.45 -17.74
N SER A 195 -23.07 -14.21 -18.77
CA SER A 195 -22.76 -14.53 -20.16
C SER A 195 -22.52 -13.24 -20.93
N LEU A 196 -21.39 -13.16 -21.62
CA LEU A 196 -21.02 -12.05 -22.49
C LEU A 196 -21.04 -12.53 -23.95
N TRP A 197 -21.69 -11.77 -24.82
CA TRP A 197 -21.59 -11.92 -26.27
C TRP A 197 -20.85 -10.71 -26.83
N VAL A 198 -19.93 -10.95 -27.75
CA VAL A 198 -19.16 -9.91 -28.42
C VAL A 198 -19.35 -10.05 -29.92
N TRP A 199 -19.72 -8.96 -30.59
CA TRP A 199 -19.94 -8.93 -32.02
C TRP A 199 -18.80 -8.20 -32.71
N THR A 200 -18.06 -8.92 -33.56
CA THR A 200 -17.10 -8.32 -34.49
C THR A 200 -17.80 -8.12 -35.82
N THR A 201 -17.70 -6.92 -36.41
CA THR A 201 -18.37 -6.65 -37.70
C THR A 201 -17.81 -7.51 -38.83
N ASP A 202 -18.56 -7.61 -39.93
CA ASP A 202 -18.16 -8.34 -41.15
C ASP A 202 -17.27 -7.50 -42.09
N LEU A 203 -16.86 -6.30 -41.67
CA LEU A 203 -15.94 -5.46 -42.43
C LEU A 203 -14.62 -6.20 -42.69
N LYS A 204 -14.02 -5.92 -43.85
CA LYS A 204 -12.71 -6.48 -44.21
C LYS A 204 -11.67 -6.02 -43.20
N LYS A 205 -10.95 -6.97 -42.57
CA LYS A 205 -9.98 -6.77 -41.48
C LYS A 205 -10.57 -6.38 -40.11
N ALA A 206 -11.88 -6.54 -39.89
CA ALA A 206 -12.50 -6.23 -38.59
C ALA A 206 -11.99 -7.09 -37.41
N GLY A 207 -11.44 -8.27 -37.67
CA GLY A 207 -10.91 -9.17 -36.64
C GLY A 207 -9.52 -8.77 -36.17
N THR A 208 -9.12 -9.30 -35.01
CA THR A 208 -7.85 -8.93 -34.35
C THR A 208 -7.05 -10.16 -33.96
N ASN A 209 -5.72 -10.02 -34.00
CA ASN A 209 -4.75 -11.00 -33.54
C ASN A 209 -4.13 -10.63 -32.18
N SER A 210 -4.74 -9.71 -31.43
CA SER A 210 -4.22 -9.22 -30.15
C SER A 210 -5.06 -9.67 -28.96
N PRO A 211 -4.47 -9.71 -27.75
CA PRO A 211 -5.22 -9.85 -26.51
C PRO A 211 -6.29 -8.74 -26.40
N ILE A 212 -7.53 -9.14 -26.12
CA ILE A 212 -8.66 -8.21 -25.91
C ILE A 212 -9.03 -8.21 -24.46
N PHE A 213 -8.97 -7.01 -23.87
CA PHE A 213 -9.29 -6.76 -22.48
C PHE A 213 -10.59 -5.99 -22.38
N ILE A 214 -11.34 -6.27 -21.32
CA ILE A 214 -12.50 -5.47 -20.94
C ILE A 214 -12.49 -5.16 -19.46
N GLN A 215 -13.24 -4.12 -19.09
CA GLN A 215 -13.51 -3.76 -17.70
C GLN A 215 -14.94 -3.23 -17.58
N ILE A 216 -15.70 -3.73 -16.61
CA ILE A 216 -17.12 -3.41 -16.44
C ILE A 216 -17.29 -2.52 -15.20
N TYR A 217 -18.13 -1.50 -15.33
CA TYR A 217 -18.37 -0.46 -14.33
C TYR A 217 -19.83 -0.46 -13.89
N GLY A 218 -20.05 -0.43 -12.59
CA GLY A 218 -21.36 -0.26 -11.98
C GLY A 218 -21.31 0.65 -10.76
N GLN A 219 -22.49 0.93 -10.19
CA GLN A 219 -22.66 1.86 -9.07
C GLN A 219 -21.82 1.52 -7.82
N LYS A 220 -21.47 0.24 -7.62
CA LYS A 220 -20.65 -0.22 -6.48
C LYS A 220 -19.17 -0.43 -6.82
N GLY A 221 -18.71 0.11 -7.95
CA GLY A 221 -17.32 0.01 -8.40
C GLY A 221 -17.15 -0.70 -9.74
N ARG A 222 -15.97 -1.25 -9.98
CA ARG A 222 -15.59 -1.84 -11.28
C ARG A 222 -14.94 -3.21 -11.14
N THR A 223 -14.90 -3.97 -12.23
CA THR A 223 -14.13 -5.21 -12.29
C THR A 223 -12.63 -4.94 -12.37
N ASP A 224 -11.83 -5.96 -12.11
CA ASP A 224 -10.46 -6.04 -12.65
C ASP A 224 -10.48 -6.13 -14.17
N GLU A 225 -9.29 -6.04 -14.78
CA GLU A 225 -9.10 -6.28 -16.21
C GLU A 225 -9.42 -7.74 -16.53
N ILE A 226 -10.31 -7.96 -17.50
CA ILE A 226 -10.72 -9.30 -17.92
C ILE A 226 -10.18 -9.54 -19.33
N LEU A 227 -9.25 -10.50 -19.46
CA LEU A 227 -8.76 -10.98 -20.74
C LEU A 227 -9.77 -11.95 -21.37
N LEU A 228 -10.33 -11.61 -22.53
CA LEU A 228 -11.34 -12.43 -23.20
C LEU A 228 -10.76 -13.62 -23.97
N ASN A 229 -9.53 -13.53 -24.47
CA ASN A 229 -8.91 -14.53 -25.36
C ASN A 229 -7.57 -15.11 -24.83
N PRO A 230 -7.55 -15.75 -23.63
CA PRO A 230 -6.32 -16.17 -22.95
C PRO A 230 -5.48 -17.26 -23.63
N ASN A 231 -5.99 -17.91 -24.68
CA ASN A 231 -5.33 -19.01 -25.42
C ASN A 231 -4.99 -18.65 -26.87
N ASN A 232 -4.81 -17.36 -27.13
CA ASN A 232 -4.57 -16.86 -28.48
C ASN A 232 -5.68 -17.20 -29.50
N LYS A 233 -6.92 -17.29 -29.02
CA LYS A 233 -8.11 -17.48 -29.87
C LYS A 233 -8.58 -16.12 -30.38
N TRP A 234 -8.04 -15.74 -31.53
CA TRP A 234 -8.24 -14.46 -32.22
C TRP A 234 -9.66 -14.28 -32.76
N PHE A 235 -10.18 -13.05 -32.64
CA PHE A 235 -11.54 -12.71 -33.06
C PHE A 235 -11.57 -12.55 -34.57
N LYS A 236 -12.64 -13.01 -35.19
CA LYS A 236 -12.76 -13.04 -36.65
C LYS A 236 -13.91 -12.13 -37.13
N PRO A 237 -13.78 -11.52 -38.32
CA PRO A 237 -14.87 -10.73 -38.90
C PRO A 237 -16.18 -11.54 -39.00
N GLY A 238 -17.30 -10.90 -38.64
CA GLY A 238 -18.65 -11.46 -38.73
C GLY A 238 -18.96 -12.58 -37.73
N ILE A 239 -18.12 -12.80 -36.73
CA ILE A 239 -18.31 -13.82 -35.70
C ILE A 239 -18.84 -13.19 -34.41
N ILE A 240 -19.71 -13.95 -33.73
CA ILE A 240 -20.19 -13.66 -32.38
C ILE A 240 -19.48 -14.60 -31.42
N GLU A 241 -18.52 -14.09 -30.68
CA GLU A 241 -17.88 -14.84 -29.60
C GLU A 241 -18.73 -14.82 -28.32
N LYS A 242 -18.78 -15.95 -27.60
CA LYS A 242 -19.54 -16.11 -26.35
C LYS A 242 -18.61 -16.48 -25.22
N PHE A 243 -18.69 -15.74 -24.12
CA PHE A 243 -17.89 -15.93 -22.92
C PHE A 243 -18.78 -16.16 -21.70
N ARG A 244 -18.29 -16.98 -20.76
CA ARG A 244 -18.86 -17.11 -19.43
C ARG A 244 -17.87 -16.50 -18.44
N MET A 245 -18.37 -15.70 -17.51
CA MET A 245 -17.53 -15.01 -16.52
C MET A 245 -18.22 -14.92 -15.18
N GLU A 246 -17.42 -14.75 -14.14
CA GLU A 246 -17.89 -14.57 -12.76
C GLU A 246 -17.52 -13.17 -12.29
N LEU A 247 -18.53 -12.33 -12.05
CA LEU A 247 -18.35 -10.93 -11.68
C LEU A 247 -18.80 -10.68 -10.24
N PRO A 248 -18.11 -9.83 -9.46
CA PRO A 248 -18.65 -9.38 -8.18
C PRO A 248 -19.97 -8.60 -8.35
N ASP A 249 -20.66 -8.34 -7.24
CA ASP A 249 -21.81 -7.42 -7.27
C ASP A 249 -21.31 -5.97 -7.42
N LEU A 250 -21.40 -5.44 -8.64
CA LEU A 250 -21.08 -4.04 -8.93
C LEU A 250 -22.33 -3.14 -8.94
N GLY A 251 -23.49 -3.64 -8.52
CA GLY A 251 -24.77 -2.95 -8.68
C GLY A 251 -25.18 -2.84 -10.16
N ARG A 252 -25.88 -1.75 -10.50
CA ARG A 252 -26.30 -1.51 -11.89
C ARG A 252 -25.12 -1.05 -12.72
N PHE A 253 -24.94 -1.64 -13.90
CA PHE A 253 -23.87 -1.26 -14.80
C PHE A 253 -24.21 0.03 -15.55
N TYR A 254 -23.23 0.91 -15.71
CA TYR A 254 -23.37 2.16 -16.46
C TYR A 254 -22.34 2.28 -17.60
N LYS A 255 -21.24 1.51 -17.55
CA LYS A 255 -20.16 1.59 -18.52
C LYS A 255 -19.43 0.25 -18.70
N ILE A 256 -18.92 0.01 -19.90
CA ILE A 256 -17.89 -1.00 -20.17
C ILE A 256 -16.76 -0.35 -20.96
N ARG A 257 -15.51 -0.73 -20.64
CA ARG A 257 -14.32 -0.36 -21.41
C ARG A 257 -13.80 -1.60 -22.12
N ALA A 258 -13.36 -1.44 -23.37
CA ALA A 258 -12.69 -2.48 -24.16
C ALA A 258 -11.42 -1.91 -24.81
N TRP A 259 -10.33 -2.70 -24.85
CA TRP A 259 -9.07 -2.31 -25.49
C TRP A 259 -8.19 -3.51 -25.87
N HIS A 260 -7.11 -3.25 -26.59
CA HIS A 260 -6.03 -4.20 -26.87
C HIS A 260 -4.66 -3.59 -26.56
N ASP A 261 -3.61 -4.42 -26.51
CA ASP A 261 -2.25 -4.01 -26.07
C ASP A 261 -1.36 -3.41 -27.17
N ARG A 262 -1.85 -3.36 -28.41
CA ARG A 262 -1.15 -2.87 -29.62
C ARG A 262 0.20 -3.56 -29.90
N GLN A 263 0.50 -4.71 -29.31
CA GLN A 263 1.83 -5.32 -29.48
C GLN A 263 2.01 -6.01 -30.84
N ASN A 264 0.90 -6.46 -31.45
CA ASN A 264 0.94 -7.21 -32.70
C ASN A 264 0.66 -6.30 -33.92
N PRO A 265 1.41 -6.47 -35.04
CA PRO A 265 1.02 -5.88 -36.32
C PRO A 265 -0.37 -6.37 -36.76
N GLY A 266 -1.24 -5.45 -37.18
CA GLY A 266 -2.64 -5.78 -37.53
C GLY A 266 -3.52 -6.05 -36.32
N SER A 267 -3.25 -5.39 -35.19
CA SER A 267 -4.00 -5.49 -33.95
C SER A 267 -5.40 -4.86 -33.98
N GLY A 268 -5.69 -4.08 -35.02
CA GLY A 268 -6.96 -3.41 -35.24
C GLY A 268 -8.17 -4.32 -35.05
N TRP A 269 -9.20 -3.78 -34.40
CA TRP A 269 -10.43 -4.51 -34.14
C TRP A 269 -11.64 -3.59 -34.33
N HIS A 270 -12.60 -4.01 -35.15
CA HIS A 270 -13.86 -3.28 -35.25
C HIS A 270 -14.94 -3.96 -34.41
N LEU A 271 -15.23 -3.37 -33.26
CA LEU A 271 -16.27 -3.83 -32.35
C LEU A 271 -17.63 -3.25 -32.77
N GLU A 272 -18.61 -4.12 -33.04
CA GLU A 272 -20.00 -3.70 -33.29
C GLU A 272 -20.68 -3.36 -31.95
N LYS A 273 -20.78 -4.35 -31.05
CA LYS A 273 -21.43 -4.22 -29.74
C LYS A 273 -21.05 -5.37 -28.81
N MET A 274 -21.37 -5.20 -27.53
CA MET A 274 -21.34 -6.26 -26.52
C MET A 274 -22.69 -6.36 -25.83
N THR A 275 -23.08 -7.57 -25.45
CA THR A 275 -24.26 -7.82 -24.61
C THR A 275 -23.84 -8.65 -23.43
N LEU A 276 -24.20 -8.22 -22.23
CA LEU A 276 -23.91 -8.89 -20.98
C LEU A 276 -25.23 -9.31 -20.32
N MET A 277 -25.39 -10.60 -20.01
CA MET A 277 -26.61 -11.14 -19.40
C MET A 277 -26.31 -11.88 -18.11
N ASN A 278 -27.04 -11.55 -17.07
CA ASN A 278 -26.99 -12.26 -15.82
C ASN A 278 -27.64 -13.63 -16.01
N THR A 279 -26.92 -14.70 -15.68
CA THR A 279 -27.43 -16.05 -15.98
C THR A 279 -28.57 -16.50 -15.07
N LEU A 280 -28.74 -15.84 -13.92
CA LEU A 280 -29.74 -16.18 -12.90
C LEU A 280 -31.05 -15.43 -13.10
N ASN A 281 -31.01 -14.09 -13.10
CA ASN A 281 -32.21 -13.26 -13.22
C ASN A 281 -32.56 -12.87 -14.67
N LYS A 282 -31.65 -13.14 -15.63
CA LYS A 282 -31.81 -12.82 -17.07
C LYS A 282 -31.78 -11.34 -17.43
N ASP A 283 -31.35 -10.46 -16.51
CA ASP A 283 -31.11 -9.06 -16.81
C ASP A 283 -30.07 -8.92 -17.91
N LYS A 284 -30.28 -7.96 -18.83
CA LYS A 284 -29.43 -7.72 -20.00
C LYS A 284 -28.98 -6.27 -20.07
N TYR A 285 -27.69 -6.10 -20.32
CA TYR A 285 -27.06 -4.84 -20.64
C TYR A 285 -26.48 -4.93 -22.05
N ASN A 286 -26.73 -3.91 -22.87
CA ASN A 286 -26.16 -3.75 -24.20
C ASN A 286 -25.19 -2.58 -24.18
N PHE A 287 -24.11 -2.71 -24.94
CA PHE A 287 -23.06 -1.72 -25.07
C PHE A 287 -22.75 -1.57 -26.55
N ASN A 288 -23.21 -0.48 -27.15
CA ASN A 288 -23.06 -0.24 -28.58
C ASN A 288 -21.75 0.52 -28.86
N CYS A 289 -20.94 0.04 -29.82
CA CYS A 289 -19.67 0.65 -30.18
C CYS A 289 -19.70 1.15 -31.63
N ASN A 290 -19.74 0.21 -32.60
CA ASN A 290 -19.62 0.47 -34.03
C ASN A 290 -18.42 1.36 -34.41
N ARG A 291 -17.25 1.08 -33.83
CA ARG A 291 -16.02 1.86 -34.03
C ARG A 291 -14.81 0.97 -34.11
N TRP A 292 -13.74 1.47 -34.72
CA TRP A 292 -12.44 0.80 -34.70
C TRP A 292 -11.75 1.01 -33.35
N LEU A 293 -11.03 -0.01 -32.92
CA LEU A 293 -9.97 0.03 -31.92
C LEU A 293 -8.68 -0.26 -32.69
N ASP A 294 -8.10 0.76 -33.30
CA ASP A 294 -6.89 0.66 -34.13
C ASP A 294 -6.17 2.01 -34.12
N ALA A 295 -4.84 1.98 -34.04
CA ALA A 295 -4.02 3.18 -34.08
C ALA A 295 -3.85 3.79 -35.49
N ASN A 296 -4.39 3.13 -36.54
CA ASN A 296 -4.24 3.56 -37.94
C ASN A 296 -5.58 3.72 -38.68
N GLU A 297 -6.71 3.50 -38.00
CA GLU A 297 -8.05 3.65 -38.56
C GLU A 297 -8.88 4.57 -37.67
N ASP A 298 -9.95 5.15 -38.22
CA ASP A 298 -10.93 5.97 -37.49
C ASP A 298 -10.31 7.21 -36.82
N ASP A 299 -10.23 7.24 -35.48
CA ASP A 299 -9.63 8.33 -34.68
C ASP A 299 -8.29 7.92 -34.05
N ASN A 300 -7.70 6.82 -34.52
CA ASN A 300 -6.44 6.27 -34.06
C ASN A 300 -6.44 5.85 -32.58
N GLU A 301 -7.61 5.62 -31.96
CA GLU A 301 -7.72 5.12 -30.58
C GLU A 301 -7.86 3.60 -30.51
N ILE A 302 -7.21 3.00 -29.51
CA ILE A 302 -7.26 1.54 -29.25
C ILE A 302 -8.13 1.18 -28.04
N VAL A 303 -8.76 2.17 -27.42
CA VAL A 303 -9.59 2.03 -26.22
C VAL A 303 -10.97 2.62 -26.51
N ARG A 304 -12.03 1.87 -26.19
CA ARG A 304 -13.41 2.34 -26.29
C ARG A 304 -14.13 2.20 -24.96
N GLU A 305 -14.84 3.25 -24.60
CA GLU A 305 -15.82 3.20 -23.53
C GLU A 305 -17.22 3.28 -24.13
N MET A 306 -18.08 2.37 -23.71
CA MET A 306 -19.46 2.29 -24.14
C MET A 306 -20.35 2.41 -22.92
N THR A 307 -21.46 3.13 -23.07
CA THR A 307 -22.47 3.28 -22.03
C THR A 307 -23.36 2.05 -21.98
N ALA A 308 -23.83 1.72 -20.79
CA ALA A 308 -24.80 0.66 -20.63
C ALA A 308 -26.16 1.11 -21.15
N GLU A 309 -26.84 0.22 -21.87
CA GLU A 309 -28.22 0.37 -22.33
C GLU A 309 -29.02 -0.89 -21.97
N GLY A 310 -30.33 -0.77 -21.79
CA GLY A 310 -31.21 -1.92 -21.58
C GLY A 310 -32.37 -1.62 -20.62
N PRO A 311 -33.28 -2.60 -20.41
CA PRO A 311 -34.48 -2.40 -19.60
C PRO A 311 -34.21 -2.02 -18.14
N THR A 312 -33.05 -2.41 -17.61
CA THR A 312 -32.63 -2.13 -16.22
C THR A 312 -31.84 -0.83 -16.08
N VAL A 313 -31.53 -0.15 -17.19
CA VAL A 313 -30.76 1.12 -17.20
C VAL A 313 -31.75 2.29 -17.22
N ARG A 314 -31.79 3.05 -16.13
CA ARG A 314 -32.68 4.23 -16.00
C ARG A 314 -32.20 5.42 -16.83
N ARG A 315 -30.90 5.71 -16.80
CA ARG A 315 -30.27 6.85 -17.47
C ARG A 315 -28.98 6.41 -18.16
N ILE A 316 -28.89 6.69 -19.46
CA ILE A 316 -27.66 6.48 -20.23
C ILE A 316 -26.72 7.65 -19.93
N MET A 317 -25.49 7.35 -19.54
CA MET A 317 -24.46 8.36 -19.27
C MET A 317 -24.04 9.09 -20.56
N GLY A 318 -23.55 10.32 -20.45
CA GLY A 318 -23.03 11.08 -21.59
C GLY A 318 -21.61 10.67 -21.97
N MET A 319 -21.22 10.93 -23.22
CA MET A 319 -19.81 10.97 -23.64
C MET A 319 -19.24 12.36 -23.40
N ALA A 320 -17.99 12.44 -22.94
CA ALA A 320 -17.24 13.68 -22.78
C ALA A 320 -15.84 13.55 -23.39
N ARG A 321 -15.30 14.68 -23.84
CA ARG A 321 -13.92 14.78 -24.35
C ARG A 321 -13.14 15.68 -23.41
N TYR A 322 -12.04 15.19 -22.87
CA TYR A 322 -11.17 15.91 -21.96
C TYR A 322 -9.89 16.32 -22.69
N ARG A 323 -9.52 17.59 -22.57
CA ARG A 323 -8.22 18.08 -23.02
C ARG A 323 -7.24 17.97 -21.85
N VAL A 324 -6.15 17.25 -22.08
CA VAL A 324 -5.11 16.99 -21.07
C VAL A 324 -3.81 17.57 -21.57
N THR A 325 -3.19 18.45 -20.78
CA THR A 325 -1.87 19.01 -21.06
C THR A 325 -0.88 18.49 -20.03
N VAL A 326 0.17 17.81 -20.47
CA VAL A 326 1.23 17.26 -19.61
C VAL A 326 2.46 18.16 -19.73
N CYS A 327 2.92 18.71 -18.61
CA CYS A 327 4.08 19.63 -18.58
C CYS A 327 5.30 18.92 -18.00
N THR A 328 6.32 18.71 -18.82
CA THR A 328 7.63 18.19 -18.39
C THR A 328 8.47 19.34 -17.85
N GLY A 329 9.15 19.14 -16.72
CA GLY A 329 9.89 20.23 -16.08
C GLY A 329 11.22 20.59 -16.75
N GLU A 330 11.90 21.58 -16.17
CA GLU A 330 13.09 22.24 -16.72
C GLU A 330 14.42 21.71 -16.15
N LEU A 331 14.40 20.62 -15.38
CA LEU A 331 15.61 20.02 -14.85
C LEU A 331 16.46 19.38 -15.96
N GLU A 332 17.75 19.23 -15.70
CA GLU A 332 18.63 18.49 -16.61
C GLU A 332 18.22 17.01 -16.69
N GLY A 333 18.03 16.51 -17.91
CA GLY A 333 17.54 15.15 -18.15
C GLY A 333 16.08 14.93 -17.75
N ALA A 334 15.26 15.98 -17.71
CA ALA A 334 13.85 15.89 -17.32
C ALA A 334 12.96 15.17 -18.33
N GLY A 335 13.32 15.15 -19.62
CA GLY A 335 12.52 14.52 -20.68
C GLY A 335 12.63 12.99 -20.68
N THR A 336 11.64 12.31 -21.27
CA THR A 336 11.56 10.84 -21.28
C THR A 336 11.32 10.23 -22.66
N ASP A 337 11.97 9.10 -22.93
CA ASP A 337 11.73 8.25 -24.11
C ASP A 337 10.78 7.07 -23.82
N ALA A 338 10.24 6.99 -22.61
CA ALA A 338 9.33 5.93 -22.17
C ALA A 338 7.89 6.18 -22.61
N ASN A 339 7.09 5.11 -22.69
CA ASN A 339 5.67 5.25 -22.98
C ASN A 339 4.93 5.80 -21.77
N VAL A 340 4.34 6.98 -21.89
CA VAL A 340 3.57 7.64 -20.84
C VAL A 340 2.08 7.26 -20.92
N TYR A 341 1.51 6.92 -19.76
CA TYR A 341 0.12 6.56 -19.57
C TYR A 341 -0.54 7.48 -18.55
N LEU A 342 -1.81 7.80 -18.76
CA LEU A 342 -2.58 8.65 -17.87
C LEU A 342 -3.99 8.10 -17.65
N CYS A 343 -4.49 8.23 -16.43
CA CYS A 343 -5.84 7.88 -16.03
C CYS A 343 -6.46 9.02 -15.23
N LEU A 344 -7.57 9.57 -15.73
CA LEU A 344 -8.37 10.56 -15.01
C LEU A 344 -9.38 9.84 -14.12
N TYR A 345 -9.59 10.37 -12.92
CA TYR A 345 -10.64 9.95 -11.99
C TYR A 345 -11.57 11.12 -11.76
N GLY A 346 -12.87 10.89 -11.91
CA GLY A 346 -13.87 11.85 -11.49
C GLY A 346 -14.87 11.26 -10.52
N ASP A 347 -15.94 12.02 -10.25
CA ASP A 347 -16.99 11.62 -9.32
C ASP A 347 -17.63 10.28 -9.74
N VAL A 348 -17.72 9.99 -11.05
CA VAL A 348 -18.35 8.77 -11.57
C VAL A 348 -17.38 7.95 -12.45
N GLY A 349 -16.44 7.27 -11.80
CA GLY A 349 -15.49 6.35 -12.43
C GLY A 349 -14.23 7.03 -12.97
N ASP A 350 -13.56 6.36 -13.91
CA ASP A 350 -12.24 6.77 -14.44
C ASP A 350 -12.12 6.60 -15.95
N THR A 351 -11.12 7.19 -16.61
CA THR A 351 -10.86 6.96 -18.06
C THR A 351 -10.10 5.69 -18.36
N GLY A 352 -9.51 5.07 -17.33
CA GLY A 352 -8.54 4.00 -17.49
C GLY A 352 -7.20 4.53 -17.92
N GLU A 353 -6.24 3.62 -17.98
CA GLU A 353 -4.92 3.90 -18.52
C GLU A 353 -5.02 4.21 -20.02
N ARG A 354 -4.74 5.46 -20.40
CA ARG A 354 -4.65 5.94 -21.78
C ARG A 354 -3.18 6.13 -22.11
N LEU A 355 -2.70 5.45 -23.15
CA LEU A 355 -1.38 5.71 -23.71
C LEU A 355 -1.41 7.08 -24.39
N LEU A 356 -0.48 7.95 -24.04
CA LEU A 356 -0.41 9.30 -24.59
C LEU A 356 0.55 9.34 -25.79
N TYR A 357 0.00 9.13 -26.99
CA TYR A 357 0.78 9.11 -28.26
C TYR A 357 0.21 10.02 -29.36
N ASN A 358 -1.08 10.36 -29.30
CA ASN A 358 -1.74 11.23 -30.27
C ASN A 358 -1.69 12.70 -29.81
N CYS A 359 -0.48 13.27 -29.77
CA CYS A 359 -0.29 14.66 -29.36
C CYS A 359 -0.77 15.66 -30.44
N ARG A 360 -1.38 16.76 -30.00
CA ARG A 360 -1.96 17.78 -30.88
C ARG A 360 -0.98 18.86 -31.32
N ASN A 361 0.05 19.14 -30.53
CA ASN A 361 0.91 20.31 -30.69
C ASN A 361 2.39 19.99 -30.90
N ASN A 362 2.88 18.84 -30.44
CA ASN A 362 4.28 18.44 -30.59
C ASN A 362 4.41 17.06 -31.25
N THR A 363 5.54 16.84 -31.93
CA THR A 363 5.90 15.53 -32.51
C THR A 363 6.77 14.70 -31.58
N ASP A 364 7.75 15.35 -30.94
CA ASP A 364 8.61 14.73 -29.93
C ASP A 364 7.98 14.99 -28.55
N LEU A 365 7.54 13.91 -27.92
CA LEU A 365 6.69 13.96 -26.73
C LEU A 365 7.54 14.01 -25.46
N PHE A 366 7.07 14.75 -24.45
CA PHE A 366 7.61 14.77 -23.10
C PHE A 366 9.08 15.20 -23.02
N GLU A 367 9.52 16.07 -23.92
CA GLU A 367 10.85 16.68 -23.86
C GLU A 367 10.95 17.69 -22.71
N LYS A 368 12.17 17.96 -22.27
CA LYS A 368 12.46 18.96 -21.24
C LYS A 368 11.79 20.31 -21.55
N GLY A 369 10.99 20.81 -20.62
CA GLY A 369 10.29 22.10 -20.74
C GLY A 369 9.05 22.10 -21.65
N ASN A 370 8.72 20.97 -22.30
CA ASN A 370 7.56 20.91 -23.19
C ASN A 370 6.24 20.76 -22.42
N ALA A 371 5.19 21.28 -23.05
CA ALA A 371 3.80 21.03 -22.68
C ALA A 371 3.08 20.31 -23.83
N ASP A 372 2.75 19.03 -23.63
CA ASP A 372 2.16 18.16 -24.65
C ASP A 372 0.65 18.01 -24.44
N GLU A 373 -0.14 18.22 -25.49
CA GLU A 373 -1.59 18.21 -25.43
C GLU A 373 -2.24 16.97 -26.06
N PHE A 374 -3.15 16.35 -25.32
CA PHE A 374 -3.89 15.15 -25.71
C PHE A 374 -5.41 15.34 -25.55
N THR A 375 -6.19 14.53 -26.27
CA THR A 375 -7.65 14.45 -26.10
C THR A 375 -8.03 13.06 -25.64
N ILE A 376 -8.79 12.95 -24.56
CA ILE A 376 -9.31 11.67 -24.06
C ILE A 376 -10.83 11.68 -24.15
N GLU A 377 -11.39 10.76 -24.93
CA GLU A 377 -12.83 10.50 -24.98
C GLU A 377 -13.22 9.38 -24.00
N SER A 378 -14.25 9.63 -23.19
CA SER A 378 -14.68 8.73 -22.11
C SER A 378 -16.15 8.97 -21.78
N VAL A 379 -16.79 8.00 -21.11
CA VAL A 379 -18.06 8.28 -20.42
C VAL A 379 -17.78 9.38 -19.40
N THR A 380 -18.66 10.39 -19.36
CA THR A 380 -18.50 11.53 -18.44
C THR A 380 -18.26 11.05 -17.01
N MET A 381 -17.17 11.54 -16.41
CA MET A 381 -16.84 11.29 -15.02
C MET A 381 -17.27 12.45 -14.13
N ARG A 382 -18.06 13.40 -14.67
CA ARG A 382 -18.36 14.70 -14.04
C ARG A 382 -17.06 15.46 -13.70
N LYS A 383 -16.86 15.91 -12.46
CA LYS A 383 -15.68 16.67 -12.05
C LYS A 383 -14.48 15.74 -11.91
N VAL A 384 -13.34 16.12 -12.49
CA VAL A 384 -12.09 15.37 -12.34
C VAL A 384 -11.49 15.69 -10.97
N ARG A 385 -11.32 14.67 -10.14
CA ARG A 385 -10.84 14.76 -8.75
C ARG A 385 -9.39 14.34 -8.59
N ARG A 386 -8.87 13.52 -9.51
CA ARG A 386 -7.52 12.97 -9.43
C ARG A 386 -6.99 12.56 -10.80
N VAL A 387 -5.69 12.68 -10.98
CA VAL A 387 -4.96 12.18 -12.14
C VAL A 387 -3.95 11.15 -11.68
N ARG A 388 -3.96 9.96 -12.28
CA ARG A 388 -2.81 9.07 -12.22
C ARG A 388 -2.00 9.20 -13.49
N ILE A 389 -0.70 9.30 -13.36
CA ILE A 389 0.23 9.35 -14.48
C ILE A 389 1.41 8.43 -14.22
N ARG A 390 1.87 7.72 -15.25
CA ARG A 390 3.00 6.78 -15.15
C ARG A 390 3.72 6.60 -16.48
N HIS A 391 4.87 5.96 -16.46
CA HIS A 391 5.52 5.44 -17.67
C HIS A 391 5.97 3.99 -17.50
N ASP A 392 6.39 3.34 -18.59
CA ASP A 392 6.78 1.91 -18.57
C ASP A 392 8.27 1.66 -18.28
N GLY A 393 9.04 2.71 -18.00
CA GLY A 393 10.47 2.62 -17.66
C GLY A 393 11.36 2.05 -18.77
N LYS A 394 10.86 1.97 -20.01
CA LYS A 394 11.64 1.50 -21.16
C LYS A 394 12.35 2.67 -21.83
N GLY A 395 13.50 2.39 -22.42
CA GLY A 395 14.34 3.41 -23.07
C GLY A 395 15.55 3.77 -22.21
N SER A 396 16.57 4.35 -22.87
CA SER A 396 17.83 4.73 -22.21
C SER A 396 17.70 6.02 -21.39
N GLY A 397 16.73 6.87 -21.75
CA GLY A 397 16.39 8.11 -21.06
C GLY A 397 15.02 8.03 -20.41
N SER A 398 14.68 6.89 -19.79
CA SER A 398 13.29 6.64 -19.34
C SER A 398 12.88 7.45 -18.10
N GLY A 399 13.85 7.96 -17.34
CA GLY A 399 13.60 8.83 -16.19
C GLY A 399 12.92 10.13 -16.61
N TRP A 400 11.90 10.56 -15.86
CA TRP A 400 11.07 11.69 -16.26
C TRP A 400 10.85 12.64 -15.08
N TYR A 401 11.05 13.93 -15.26
CA TYR A 401 10.65 14.91 -14.26
C TYR A 401 9.36 15.62 -14.70
N LEU A 402 8.26 15.28 -14.05
CA LEU A 402 6.95 15.84 -14.34
C LEU A 402 6.71 17.07 -13.47
N ASP A 403 6.39 18.21 -14.10
CA ASP A 403 6.05 19.46 -13.42
C ASP A 403 4.60 19.43 -12.94
N ARG A 404 3.64 19.30 -13.87
CA ARG A 404 2.20 19.28 -13.60
C ARG A 404 1.38 18.68 -14.76
N VAL A 405 0.11 18.39 -14.50
CA VAL A 405 -0.90 18.04 -15.51
C VAL A 405 -2.07 19.02 -15.43
N LEU A 406 -2.56 19.50 -16.57
CA LEU A 406 -3.75 20.34 -16.66
C LEU A 406 -4.89 19.57 -17.33
N VAL A 407 -6.10 19.64 -16.77
CA VAL A 407 -7.27 18.94 -17.32
C VAL A 407 -8.46 19.88 -17.42
N ARG A 408 -9.15 19.87 -18.56
CA ARG A 408 -10.44 20.55 -18.77
C ARG A 408 -11.33 19.79 -19.74
N GLU A 409 -12.62 20.06 -19.74
CA GLU A 409 -13.50 19.53 -20.78
C GLU A 409 -13.29 20.30 -22.10
N GLU A 410 -13.34 19.60 -23.23
CA GLU A 410 -13.10 20.19 -24.54
C GLU A 410 -14.23 21.17 -24.91
N GLY A 411 -13.84 22.42 -25.17
CA GLY A 411 -14.77 23.53 -25.42
C GLY A 411 -14.84 24.55 -24.27
N GLN A 412 -14.33 24.22 -23.08
CA GLN A 412 -14.17 25.16 -21.96
C GLN A 412 -12.94 26.06 -22.13
N PRO A 413 -12.96 27.30 -21.59
CA PRO A 413 -11.81 28.20 -21.60
C PRO A 413 -10.63 27.66 -20.78
N GLU A 414 -9.42 28.20 -20.99
CA GLU A 414 -8.20 27.77 -20.27
C GLU A 414 -8.21 28.13 -18.77
N SER A 415 -9.03 29.12 -18.39
CA SER A 415 -9.26 29.46 -16.98
C SER A 415 -9.90 28.32 -16.18
N ASP A 416 -10.52 27.35 -16.85
CA ASP A 416 -11.22 26.24 -16.21
C ASP A 416 -10.31 25.01 -16.10
N ASN A 417 -9.02 25.13 -16.45
CA ASN A 417 -8.03 24.08 -16.23
C ASN A 417 -7.94 23.78 -14.73
N VAL A 418 -8.19 22.52 -14.38
CA VAL A 418 -7.81 21.99 -13.08
C VAL A 418 -6.34 21.58 -13.18
N GLU A 419 -5.52 22.16 -12.31
CA GLU A 419 -4.09 21.87 -12.25
C GLU A 419 -3.80 20.78 -11.23
N PHE A 420 -2.96 19.81 -11.62
CA PHE A 420 -2.51 18.68 -10.82
C PHE A 420 -0.97 18.71 -10.77
N PRO A 421 -0.37 19.36 -9.74
CA PRO A 421 1.08 19.49 -9.63
C PRO A 421 1.74 18.15 -9.25
N CYS A 422 2.92 17.89 -9.80
CA CYS A 422 3.73 16.70 -9.50
C CYS A 422 5.08 17.10 -8.89
N LEU A 423 5.88 17.93 -9.59
CA LEU A 423 7.19 18.41 -9.18
C LEU A 423 8.16 17.33 -8.69
N ARG A 424 8.12 16.14 -9.29
CA ARG A 424 8.86 14.96 -8.83
C ARG A 424 9.40 14.15 -9.99
N TRP A 425 10.45 13.37 -9.71
CA TRP A 425 10.96 12.40 -10.67
C TRP A 425 10.07 11.15 -10.67
N LEU A 426 9.78 10.65 -11.86
CA LEU A 426 9.31 9.30 -12.13
C LEU A 426 10.52 8.56 -12.74
N ASP A 427 11.36 7.99 -11.87
CA ASP A 427 12.64 7.39 -12.25
C ASP A 427 13.01 6.36 -11.18
N LYS A 428 13.57 5.21 -11.59
CA LYS A 428 14.00 4.12 -10.70
C LYS A 428 15.26 4.47 -9.90
N ASP A 429 16.08 5.38 -10.42
CA ASP A 429 17.40 5.73 -9.88
C ASP A 429 17.39 7.12 -9.20
N LYS A 430 16.26 7.85 -9.22
CA LYS A 430 16.09 9.17 -8.58
C LYS A 430 14.86 9.19 -7.67
N ASP A 431 14.81 10.19 -6.78
CA ASP A 431 13.71 10.46 -5.86
C ASP A 431 13.35 9.21 -5.04
N ASP A 432 12.13 8.68 -5.16
CA ASP A 432 11.65 7.49 -4.45
C ASP A 432 11.70 6.20 -5.28
N GLY A 433 12.23 6.24 -6.52
CA GLY A 433 12.33 5.06 -7.37
C GLY A 433 11.02 4.67 -8.08
N GLN A 434 9.93 5.42 -7.88
CA GLN A 434 8.62 5.08 -8.44
C GLN A 434 8.40 5.68 -9.82
N LEU A 435 7.69 4.96 -10.69
CA LEU A 435 7.38 5.39 -12.06
C LEU A 435 5.90 5.79 -12.23
N VAL A 436 5.19 5.95 -11.12
CA VAL A 436 3.74 6.20 -11.05
C VAL A 436 3.50 7.31 -10.03
N ARG A 437 2.60 8.24 -10.34
CA ARG A 437 2.14 9.29 -9.44
C ARG A 437 0.62 9.37 -9.44
N GLU A 438 0.05 9.53 -8.25
CA GLU A 438 -1.33 9.95 -8.08
C GLU A 438 -1.36 11.41 -7.64
N LEU A 439 -1.93 12.27 -8.49
CA LEU A 439 -1.94 13.71 -8.35
C LEU A 439 -3.34 14.17 -7.97
N LEU A 440 -3.42 15.05 -6.97
CA LEU A 440 -4.64 15.77 -6.62
C LEU A 440 -4.60 17.21 -7.16
N PRO A 441 -5.73 17.92 -7.25
CA PRO A 441 -5.76 19.32 -7.66
C PRO A 441 -4.85 20.19 -6.77
N SER A 442 -4.27 21.27 -7.31
CA SER A 442 -3.34 22.16 -6.61
C SER A 442 -3.78 22.59 -5.21
N ASP A 443 -5.08 22.80 -4.99
CA ASP A 443 -5.65 23.21 -3.70
C ASP A 443 -5.71 22.08 -2.65
N SER A 444 -5.31 20.86 -3.02
CA SER A 444 -5.56 19.63 -2.23
C SER A 444 -4.35 19.14 -1.44
N ASN A 445 -3.16 19.73 -1.60
CA ASN A 445 -1.92 19.34 -0.90
C ASN A 445 -1.62 17.83 -0.92
N ALA A 446 -1.46 17.28 -2.13
CA ALA A 446 -1.46 15.84 -2.41
C ALA A 446 -0.45 14.99 -1.63
N THR A 447 0.78 15.47 -1.44
CA THR A 447 1.88 14.68 -0.85
C THR A 447 1.61 14.29 0.60
N LEU A 448 1.11 15.23 1.39
CA LEU A 448 0.81 14.99 2.80
C LEU A 448 -0.46 14.14 2.97
N LYS A 449 -1.42 14.20 2.04
CA LYS A 449 -2.65 13.39 2.09
C LYS A 449 -2.44 11.92 1.70
N ASN A 450 -1.31 11.59 1.08
CA ASN A 450 -0.99 10.21 0.73
C ASN A 450 -0.71 9.35 1.96
N PHE A 451 -1.00 8.07 1.80
CA PHE A 451 -0.70 6.98 2.72
C PHE A 451 0.45 6.17 2.14
N ARG A 452 1.39 5.79 3.01
CA ARG A 452 2.47 4.87 2.67
C ARG A 452 2.14 3.47 3.18
N TYR A 453 2.13 2.53 2.26
CA TYR A 453 1.93 1.12 2.52
C TYR A 453 3.30 0.44 2.42
N HIS A 454 3.87 0.09 3.56
CA HIS A 454 5.15 -0.62 3.63
C HIS A 454 4.89 -2.11 3.46
N ILE A 455 5.38 -2.67 2.36
CA ILE A 455 5.11 -4.02 1.89
C ILE A 455 6.38 -4.85 2.08
N SER A 456 6.34 -5.82 2.98
CA SER A 456 7.40 -6.81 3.17
C SER A 456 7.00 -8.12 2.51
N VAL A 457 7.72 -8.53 1.47
CA VAL A 457 7.47 -9.78 0.73
C VAL A 457 8.51 -10.82 1.13
N LYS A 458 8.05 -11.95 1.66
CA LYS A 458 8.91 -13.07 2.05
C LYS A 458 8.87 -14.17 0.99
N THR A 459 10.00 -14.42 0.33
CA THR A 459 10.19 -15.62 -0.49
C THR A 459 10.43 -16.82 0.42
N GLY A 460 9.79 -17.96 0.13
CA GLY A 460 9.92 -19.14 0.97
C GLY A 460 11.31 -19.77 0.92
N ASP A 461 11.62 -20.57 1.95
CA ASP A 461 12.91 -21.24 2.09
C ASP A 461 12.86 -22.68 1.53
N VAL A 462 12.49 -22.81 0.26
CA VAL A 462 12.48 -24.09 -0.47
C VAL A 462 13.42 -24.06 -1.67
N SER A 463 13.88 -25.22 -2.12
CA SER A 463 14.79 -25.30 -3.27
C SER A 463 14.11 -24.75 -4.53
N GLY A 464 14.79 -23.83 -5.22
CA GLY A 464 14.29 -23.17 -6.43
C GLY A 464 13.27 -22.05 -6.19
N ALA A 465 13.11 -21.57 -4.94
CA ALA A 465 12.10 -20.59 -4.59
C ALA A 465 12.30 -19.19 -5.18
N SER A 466 13.54 -18.81 -5.54
CA SER A 466 13.89 -17.49 -6.05
C SER A 466 13.25 -17.20 -7.41
N THR A 467 13.00 -15.93 -7.72
CA THR A 467 12.50 -15.49 -9.03
C THR A 467 13.32 -14.34 -9.58
N ASP A 468 13.58 -14.37 -10.89
CA ASP A 468 14.12 -13.25 -11.67
C ASP A 468 13.04 -12.48 -12.45
N SER A 469 11.78 -12.91 -12.38
CA SER A 469 10.65 -12.22 -12.98
C SER A 469 10.31 -10.90 -12.27
N ARG A 470 9.67 -9.99 -13.01
CA ARG A 470 9.12 -8.75 -12.43
C ARG A 470 7.88 -9.06 -11.61
N VAL A 471 7.97 -8.87 -10.30
CA VAL A 471 6.87 -9.07 -9.35
C VAL A 471 6.00 -7.81 -9.28
N TYR A 472 4.69 -8.00 -9.22
CA TYR A 472 3.71 -6.93 -9.05
C TYR A 472 2.70 -7.25 -7.95
N ILE A 473 2.10 -6.21 -7.38
CA ILE A 473 1.09 -6.28 -6.35
C ILE A 473 -0.07 -5.33 -6.65
N LYS A 474 -1.28 -5.70 -6.25
CA LYS A 474 -2.47 -4.84 -6.24
C LYS A 474 -3.20 -4.99 -4.91
N LEU A 475 -3.46 -3.89 -4.23
CA LEU A 475 -4.20 -3.85 -2.97
C LEU A 475 -5.65 -3.49 -3.25
N TYR A 476 -6.56 -4.12 -2.51
CA TYR A 476 -7.97 -3.83 -2.57
C TYR A 476 -8.45 -3.40 -1.20
N GLY A 477 -8.88 -2.14 -1.12
CA GLY A 477 -9.35 -1.52 0.09
C GLY A 477 -10.87 -1.51 0.20
N GLU A 478 -11.36 -0.76 1.17
CA GLU A 478 -12.78 -0.47 1.38
C GLU A 478 -13.20 0.79 0.61
N LYS A 479 -12.34 1.82 0.60
CA LYS A 479 -12.57 3.08 -0.10
C LYS A 479 -12.15 3.00 -1.58
N SER A 480 -11.03 2.35 -1.87
CA SER A 480 -10.55 2.20 -3.26
C SER A 480 -9.59 1.02 -3.47
N ASP A 481 -9.23 0.77 -4.73
CA ASP A 481 -8.24 -0.23 -5.11
C ASP A 481 -7.03 0.43 -5.78
N THR A 482 -5.83 -0.12 -5.56
CA THR A 482 -4.61 0.33 -6.26
C THR A 482 -4.55 -0.26 -7.68
N ILE A 483 -3.57 0.15 -8.48
CA ILE A 483 -3.23 -0.60 -9.71
C ILE A 483 -2.39 -1.83 -9.38
N LYS A 484 -2.18 -2.67 -10.41
CA LYS A 484 -1.05 -3.61 -10.43
C LYS A 484 0.25 -2.80 -10.48
N GLN A 485 0.83 -2.56 -9.31
CA GLN A 485 2.11 -1.88 -9.15
C GLN A 485 3.24 -2.89 -9.25
N VAL A 486 4.24 -2.63 -10.08
CA VAL A 486 5.47 -3.42 -10.10
C VAL A 486 6.31 -3.05 -8.87
N LEU A 487 6.80 -4.06 -8.16
CA LEU A 487 7.72 -3.89 -7.04
C LEU A 487 9.13 -3.66 -7.60
N LEU A 488 9.41 -2.40 -7.95
CA LEU A 488 10.57 -2.01 -8.75
C LEU A 488 11.85 -1.86 -7.94
N VAL A 489 11.76 -1.18 -6.78
CA VAL A 489 12.95 -0.80 -6.02
C VAL A 489 12.72 -1.07 -4.55
N SER A 490 13.57 -1.90 -3.96
CA SER A 490 13.46 -2.25 -2.55
C SER A 490 13.98 -1.13 -1.66
N ASP A 491 13.31 -0.87 -0.54
CA ASP A 491 13.71 0.11 0.46
C ASP A 491 14.96 -0.32 1.23
N ASN A 492 15.15 -1.64 1.40
CA ASN A 492 16.38 -2.22 1.97
C ASN A 492 17.54 -2.35 0.95
N ASN A 493 17.40 -1.73 -0.24
CA ASN A 493 18.40 -1.57 -1.29
C ASN A 493 19.18 -2.85 -1.66
N LEU A 494 18.46 -3.97 -1.77
CA LEU A 494 19.02 -5.24 -2.22
C LEU A 494 19.36 -5.17 -3.72
N LYS A 495 20.46 -5.82 -4.14
CA LYS A 495 20.83 -5.87 -5.58
C LYS A 495 19.98 -6.87 -6.37
N ASP A 496 19.64 -7.99 -5.74
CA ASP A 496 18.83 -9.07 -6.32
C ASP A 496 17.62 -9.30 -5.40
N TYR A 497 16.42 -9.22 -5.97
CA TYR A 497 15.15 -9.29 -5.26
C TYR A 497 14.59 -10.71 -5.20
N PHE A 498 13.75 -10.98 -4.21
CA PHE A 498 12.92 -12.18 -4.10
C PHE A 498 13.71 -13.48 -4.01
N GLU A 499 14.89 -13.43 -3.41
CA GLU A 499 15.75 -14.60 -3.21
C GLU A 499 15.25 -15.53 -2.11
N ARG A 500 15.53 -16.83 -2.25
CA ARG A 500 15.13 -17.88 -1.30
C ARG A 500 15.37 -17.47 0.15
N GLY A 501 14.30 -17.51 0.95
CA GLY A 501 14.33 -17.21 2.39
C GLY A 501 14.52 -15.74 2.75
N ARG A 502 14.64 -14.83 1.78
CA ARG A 502 14.78 -13.38 2.02
C ARG A 502 13.44 -12.70 2.19
N VAL A 503 13.51 -11.50 2.77
CA VAL A 503 12.43 -10.54 2.87
C VAL A 503 12.85 -9.28 2.12
N ASP A 504 12.06 -8.91 1.13
CA ASP A 504 12.23 -7.72 0.31
C ASP A 504 11.18 -6.68 0.74
N GLU A 505 11.61 -5.44 0.95
CA GLU A 505 10.76 -4.36 1.48
C GLU A 505 10.52 -3.29 0.42
N PHE A 506 9.28 -2.83 0.29
CA PHE A 506 8.87 -1.85 -0.71
C PHE A 506 7.85 -0.88 -0.12
N THR A 507 7.86 0.37 -0.55
CA THR A 507 6.84 1.36 -0.17
C THR A 507 5.97 1.70 -1.37
N LEU A 508 4.66 1.58 -1.20
CA LEU A 508 3.66 2.12 -2.13
C LEU A 508 3.07 3.39 -1.52
N GLU A 509 3.11 4.51 -2.27
CA GLU A 509 2.50 5.77 -1.87
C GLU A 509 1.23 6.00 -2.71
N THR A 510 0.06 6.11 -2.08
CA THR A 510 -1.24 6.35 -2.73
C THR A 510 -2.23 6.89 -1.71
N LEU A 511 -3.42 7.31 -2.15
CA LEU A 511 -4.47 7.78 -1.24
C LEU A 511 -4.93 6.71 -0.23
N ASN A 512 -5.72 7.14 0.76
CA ASN A 512 -6.34 6.23 1.71
C ASN A 512 -7.25 5.25 0.96
N ILE A 513 -6.86 3.98 0.88
CA ILE A 513 -7.69 2.91 0.32
C ILE A 513 -8.65 2.34 1.37
N GLY A 514 -8.59 2.83 2.61
CA GLY A 514 -9.34 2.28 3.74
C GLY A 514 -8.75 0.97 4.25
N THR A 515 -9.58 0.12 4.86
CA THR A 515 -9.15 -1.18 5.37
C THR A 515 -8.82 -2.13 4.22
N ILE A 516 -7.65 -2.78 4.27
CA ILE A 516 -7.22 -3.71 3.20
C ILE A 516 -8.01 -5.02 3.33
N ASN A 517 -8.86 -5.28 2.34
CA ASN A 517 -9.73 -6.45 2.30
C ASN A 517 -9.04 -7.68 1.70
N ARG A 518 -8.20 -7.46 0.68
CA ARG A 518 -7.43 -8.50 -0.03
C ARG A 518 -6.31 -7.86 -0.84
N LEU A 519 -5.40 -8.68 -1.34
CA LEU A 519 -4.41 -8.29 -2.33
C LEU A 519 -4.27 -9.34 -3.42
N VAL A 520 -3.76 -8.93 -4.57
CA VAL A 520 -3.26 -9.82 -5.62
C VAL A 520 -1.77 -9.58 -5.75
N ILE A 521 -0.98 -10.65 -5.79
CA ILE A 521 0.46 -10.60 -6.03
C ILE A 521 0.85 -11.65 -7.06
N GLY A 522 1.76 -11.30 -7.96
CA GLY A 522 2.17 -12.19 -9.04
C GLY A 522 3.41 -11.70 -9.78
N HIS A 523 3.76 -12.37 -10.86
CA HIS A 523 4.92 -12.03 -11.68
C HIS A 523 4.62 -12.24 -13.18
N ASP A 524 5.46 -11.66 -14.04
CA ASP A 524 5.26 -11.68 -15.50
C ASP A 524 5.91 -12.87 -16.22
N SER A 525 6.52 -13.79 -15.46
CA SER A 525 7.24 -14.96 -15.97
C SER A 525 8.42 -14.62 -16.91
N THR A 526 9.00 -13.43 -16.80
CA THR A 526 10.26 -13.10 -17.50
C THR A 526 11.47 -13.69 -16.76
N GLY A 527 12.59 -13.86 -17.47
CA GLY A 527 13.83 -14.43 -16.92
C GLY A 527 14.01 -15.94 -17.14
N MET A 528 15.18 -16.45 -16.74
CA MET A 528 15.56 -17.87 -16.85
C MET A 528 14.96 -18.73 -15.71
N HIS A 529 14.72 -18.13 -14.54
CA HIS A 529 14.18 -18.81 -13.36
C HIS A 529 12.92 -18.10 -12.86
N ALA A 530 11.91 -18.05 -13.73
CA ALA A 530 10.68 -17.30 -13.47
C ALA A 530 9.79 -17.88 -12.35
N GLY A 531 9.95 -19.15 -11.99
CA GLY A 531 9.10 -19.80 -10.99
C GLY A 531 9.38 -19.29 -9.58
N TRP A 532 8.34 -18.89 -8.85
CA TRP A 532 8.49 -18.24 -7.55
C TRP A 532 7.75 -18.98 -6.45
N PHE A 533 8.39 -19.26 -5.32
CA PHE A 533 7.68 -19.71 -4.12
C PHE A 533 7.44 -18.54 -3.16
N LEU A 534 6.23 -18.00 -3.18
CA LEU A 534 5.82 -16.94 -2.27
C LEU A 534 5.48 -17.53 -0.89
N GLY A 535 6.17 -17.06 0.14
CA GLY A 535 5.91 -17.44 1.54
C GLY A 535 4.77 -16.62 2.13
N SER A 536 4.97 -15.32 2.28
CA SER A 536 3.97 -14.40 2.85
C SER A 536 4.21 -12.95 2.43
N VAL A 537 3.18 -12.13 2.54
CA VAL A 537 3.26 -10.67 2.42
C VAL A 537 2.80 -10.04 3.74
N GLN A 538 3.52 -9.05 4.25
CA GLN A 538 3.11 -8.22 5.38
C GLN A 538 2.98 -6.79 4.89
N ILE A 539 1.93 -6.09 5.30
CA ILE A 539 1.70 -4.69 4.94
C ILE A 539 1.50 -3.87 6.20
N ARG A 540 2.39 -2.91 6.46
CA ARG A 540 2.31 -1.95 7.55
C ARG A 540 1.77 -0.62 7.00
N VAL A 541 0.72 -0.09 7.62
CA VAL A 541 0.10 1.21 7.27
C VAL A 541 0.11 2.10 8.52
N PRO A 542 1.23 2.82 8.80
CA PRO A 542 1.44 3.50 10.07
C PRO A 542 0.42 4.58 10.37
N ARG A 543 -0.01 5.33 9.36
CA ARG A 543 -1.05 6.36 9.51
C ARG A 543 -2.42 5.79 9.87
N GLN A 544 -2.67 4.52 9.56
CA GLN A 544 -3.87 3.80 10.01
C GLN A 544 -3.66 3.06 11.34
N GLY A 545 -2.42 2.99 11.86
CA GLY A 545 -2.10 2.18 13.03
C GLY A 545 -2.36 0.68 12.82
N LYS A 546 -2.22 0.17 11.57
CA LYS A 546 -2.54 -1.24 11.23
C LYS A 546 -1.41 -1.97 10.54
N GLN A 547 -1.28 -3.26 10.85
CA GLN A 547 -0.41 -4.20 10.15
C GLN A 547 -1.19 -5.44 9.73
N TYR A 548 -1.11 -5.79 8.45
CA TYR A 548 -1.84 -6.90 7.83
C TYR A 548 -0.87 -8.03 7.45
N THR A 549 -1.25 -9.28 7.70
CA THR A 549 -0.46 -10.46 7.33
C THR A 549 -1.20 -11.35 6.34
N PHE A 550 -0.57 -11.64 5.20
CA PHE A 550 -1.10 -12.41 4.09
C PHE A 550 -0.24 -13.66 3.82
N PRO A 551 -0.56 -14.81 4.42
CA PRO A 551 0.16 -16.06 4.16
C PRO A 551 -0.21 -16.62 2.78
N ALA A 552 0.79 -17.06 2.02
CA ALA A 552 0.63 -17.67 0.70
C ALA A 552 1.11 -19.13 0.68
N ASN A 553 2.38 -19.37 1.02
CA ASN A 553 3.10 -20.66 1.02
C ASN A 553 2.82 -21.49 -0.24
N ARG A 554 3.09 -20.90 -1.42
CA ARG A 554 2.70 -21.50 -2.70
C ARG A 554 3.64 -21.11 -3.85
N TRP A 555 3.82 -22.05 -4.78
CA TRP A 555 4.43 -21.80 -6.09
C TRP A 555 3.52 -21.00 -7.03
N LEU A 556 4.04 -19.89 -7.55
CA LEU A 556 3.56 -19.15 -8.71
C LEU A 556 4.49 -19.49 -9.88
N ASP A 557 4.08 -20.43 -10.71
CA ASP A 557 4.91 -20.99 -11.78
C ASP A 557 4.03 -21.71 -12.81
N LYS A 558 4.40 -21.67 -14.10
CA LYS A 558 3.61 -22.27 -15.19
C LYS A 558 3.53 -23.80 -15.12
N ASN A 559 4.53 -24.44 -14.52
CA ASN A 559 4.71 -25.90 -14.49
C ASN A 559 4.45 -26.50 -13.10
N GLN A 560 4.23 -25.67 -12.07
CA GLN A 560 3.95 -26.10 -10.70
C GLN A 560 2.59 -25.60 -10.20
N ALA A 561 2.12 -26.19 -9.09
CA ALA A 561 0.82 -25.87 -8.49
C ALA A 561 -0.36 -25.91 -9.50
N ASP A 562 -0.99 -24.76 -9.79
CA ASP A 562 -2.10 -24.61 -10.75
C ASP A 562 -1.69 -23.93 -12.07
N GLY A 563 -0.39 -23.76 -12.31
CA GLY A 563 0.11 -23.08 -13.51
C GLY A 563 -0.11 -21.57 -13.52
N ARG A 564 -0.65 -20.98 -12.44
CA ARG A 564 -0.89 -19.53 -12.34
C ARG A 564 0.35 -18.81 -11.83
N LEU A 565 0.53 -17.58 -12.31
CA LEU A 565 1.64 -16.69 -11.95
C LEU A 565 1.23 -15.59 -10.96
N GLU A 566 -0.03 -15.58 -10.57
CA GLU A 566 -0.59 -14.64 -9.60
C GLU A 566 -1.55 -15.35 -8.65
N VAL A 567 -1.69 -14.81 -7.44
CA VAL A 567 -2.57 -15.32 -6.40
C VAL A 567 -3.30 -14.19 -5.69
N GLU A 568 -4.58 -14.43 -5.39
CA GLU A 568 -5.42 -13.55 -4.57
C GLU A 568 -5.32 -13.99 -3.09
N LEU A 569 -4.84 -13.10 -2.22
CA LEU A 569 -4.64 -13.34 -0.79
C LEU A 569 -5.55 -12.43 0.03
N TYR A 570 -5.93 -12.91 1.21
CA TYR A 570 -6.73 -12.14 2.16
C TYR A 570 -6.00 -12.17 3.51
N PRO A 571 -6.11 -11.11 4.32
CA PRO A 571 -5.39 -11.04 5.58
C PRO A 571 -5.82 -12.19 6.48
N SER A 572 -4.86 -12.89 7.09
CA SER A 572 -5.15 -13.87 8.14
C SER A 572 -5.19 -13.24 9.51
N GLU A 573 -4.48 -12.13 9.69
CA GLU A 573 -4.30 -11.41 10.94
C GLU A 573 -4.16 -9.92 10.62
N VAL A 574 -4.77 -9.09 11.44
CA VAL A 574 -4.64 -7.63 11.42
C VAL A 574 -4.32 -7.21 12.85
N VAL A 575 -3.14 -6.62 13.04
CA VAL A 575 -2.63 -6.19 14.34
C VAL A 575 -2.61 -4.66 14.39
N GLU A 576 -3.01 -4.09 15.51
CA GLU A 576 -2.86 -2.66 15.78
C GLU A 576 -1.41 -2.35 16.14
N ILE A 577 -0.87 -1.30 15.53
CA ILE A 577 0.50 -0.80 15.73
C ILE A 577 0.44 0.67 16.12
N GLN A 578 1.54 1.22 16.64
CA GLN A 578 1.65 2.65 16.89
C GLN A 578 1.28 3.45 15.64
N LYS A 579 0.35 4.39 15.80
CA LYS A 579 -0.05 5.30 14.73
C LYS A 579 1.05 6.35 14.56
N LEU A 580 1.52 6.53 13.34
CA LEU A 580 2.53 7.53 12.99
C LEU A 580 1.91 8.58 12.06
N VAL A 581 2.42 9.81 12.14
CA VAL A 581 2.05 10.91 11.25
C VAL A 581 3.12 11.12 10.17
N HIS A 582 2.71 11.75 9.07
CA HIS A 582 3.59 12.03 7.94
C HIS A 582 4.13 13.45 8.06
N TYR A 583 5.46 13.56 8.23
CA TYR A 583 6.19 14.82 8.15
C TYR A 583 6.82 15.00 6.77
N GLU A 584 6.61 16.16 6.15
CA GLU A 584 7.36 16.62 4.99
C GLU A 584 8.40 17.64 5.44
N ILE A 585 9.67 17.37 5.17
CA ILE A 585 10.80 18.23 5.54
C ILE A 585 11.49 18.70 4.28
N GLU A 586 11.53 20.00 4.08
CA GLU A 586 12.19 20.66 2.96
C GLU A 586 13.42 21.41 3.49
N THR A 587 14.59 21.07 2.99
CA THR A 587 15.87 21.70 3.36
C THR A 587 16.42 22.52 2.22
N TRP A 588 16.87 23.74 2.53
CA TRP A 588 17.59 24.61 1.61
C TRP A 588 19.06 24.66 1.98
N THR A 589 19.90 24.23 1.05
CA THR A 589 21.36 24.34 1.17
C THR A 589 21.80 25.66 0.53
N GLY A 590 22.50 26.50 1.27
CA GLY A 590 22.80 27.87 0.80
C GLY A 590 23.72 27.93 -0.43
N ASP A 591 23.65 29.05 -1.15
CA ASP A 591 24.48 29.30 -2.34
C ASP A 591 25.87 29.87 -1.98
N VAL A 592 26.61 29.16 -1.13
CA VAL A 592 27.99 29.52 -0.75
C VAL A 592 28.99 28.45 -1.14
N GLY A 593 30.25 28.84 -1.36
CA GLY A 593 31.30 27.94 -1.79
C GLY A 593 31.51 26.77 -0.82
N GLY A 594 31.30 25.54 -1.31
CA GLY A 594 31.43 24.31 -0.51
C GLY A 594 30.29 24.09 0.49
N ALA A 595 29.11 24.67 0.25
CA ALA A 595 27.94 24.54 1.10
C ALA A 595 27.37 23.11 1.18
N GLY A 596 27.57 22.29 0.15
CA GLY A 596 26.97 20.97 0.10
C GLY A 596 27.70 19.93 0.94
N THR A 597 26.95 18.92 1.41
CA THR A 597 27.48 17.87 2.28
C THR A 597 27.29 16.47 1.70
N THR A 598 28.20 15.58 2.08
CA THR A 598 28.14 14.14 1.80
C THR A 598 27.87 13.32 3.07
N SER A 599 27.78 13.99 4.22
CA SER A 599 27.43 13.35 5.49
C SER A 599 25.96 12.93 5.51
N ARG A 600 25.65 11.93 6.33
CA ARG A 600 24.27 11.55 6.61
C ARG A 600 23.63 12.61 7.49
N VAL A 601 22.68 13.36 6.93
CA VAL A 601 21.90 14.38 7.63
C VAL A 601 20.75 13.72 8.37
N TYR A 602 20.43 14.23 9.55
CA TYR A 602 19.32 13.80 10.38
C TYR A 602 18.63 14.99 11.03
N VAL A 603 17.39 14.77 11.43
CA VAL A 603 16.57 15.70 12.19
C VAL A 603 15.83 14.97 13.29
N GLN A 604 15.58 15.65 14.39
CA GLN A 604 14.71 15.20 15.47
C GLN A 604 13.73 16.34 15.79
N ILE A 605 12.45 16.02 15.84
CA ILE A 605 11.37 16.99 16.00
C ILE A 605 10.89 16.92 17.45
N TYR A 606 10.67 18.07 18.08
CA TYR A 606 10.23 18.20 19.46
C TYR A 606 8.95 19.03 19.50
N GLY A 607 7.97 18.55 20.26
CA GLY A 607 6.72 19.24 20.50
C GLY A 607 6.15 18.89 21.87
N GLU A 608 4.97 19.42 22.18
CA GLU A 608 4.35 19.30 23.51
C GLU A 608 4.05 17.85 23.92
N GLU A 609 3.90 16.92 22.97
CA GLU A 609 3.66 15.49 23.24
C GLU A 609 4.95 14.65 23.20
N GLY A 610 6.12 15.30 23.28
CA GLY A 610 7.42 14.64 23.37
C GLY A 610 8.30 14.90 22.15
N LYS A 611 9.07 13.89 21.73
CA LYS A 611 10.00 14.02 20.60
C LYS A 611 10.04 12.77 19.72
N THR A 612 10.34 12.97 18.44
CA THR A 612 10.54 11.86 17.52
C THR A 612 11.84 11.11 17.82
N GLU A 613 11.99 9.91 17.25
CA GLU A 613 13.30 9.32 17.03
C GLU A 613 14.17 10.20 16.11
N ILE A 614 15.44 9.83 15.96
CA ILE A 614 16.34 10.47 15.00
C ILE A 614 15.92 10.05 13.59
N LEU A 615 15.41 11.00 12.80
CA LEU A 615 14.96 10.79 11.44
C LEU A 615 16.09 11.15 10.47
N PHE A 616 16.62 10.16 9.76
CA PHE A 616 17.63 10.40 8.72
C PHE A 616 16.98 10.93 7.44
N LEU A 617 17.54 12.02 6.93
CA LEU A 617 17.11 12.62 5.67
C LEU A 617 17.90 11.96 4.52
N SER A 618 17.26 11.02 3.84
CA SER A 618 17.87 10.25 2.75
C SER A 618 17.01 10.27 1.49
N SER A 619 17.66 10.28 0.33
CA SER A 619 17.04 10.12 -0.98
C SER A 619 17.94 9.27 -1.88
N ARG A 620 17.37 8.68 -2.95
CA ARG A 620 18.14 8.03 -4.02
C ARG A 620 18.86 9.05 -4.89
N SER A 621 18.29 10.25 -4.98
CA SER A 621 18.93 11.40 -5.62
C SER A 621 20.12 11.87 -4.79
N LYS A 622 21.07 12.52 -5.46
CA LYS A 622 22.04 13.36 -4.78
C LYS A 622 21.30 14.51 -4.10
N VAL A 623 21.55 14.71 -2.81
CA VAL A 623 20.87 15.68 -1.94
C VAL A 623 21.88 16.55 -1.22
N PHE A 624 21.43 17.70 -0.71
CA PHE A 624 22.24 18.67 0.03
C PHE A 624 23.39 19.23 -0.81
N ASP A 625 23.14 19.46 -2.10
CA ASP A 625 24.08 20.15 -2.98
C ASP A 625 24.02 21.66 -2.77
N ARG A 626 25.08 22.38 -3.15
CA ARG A 626 25.06 23.85 -3.08
C ARG A 626 23.88 24.41 -3.88
N ALA A 627 23.16 25.37 -3.30
CA ALA A 627 22.00 26.01 -3.91
C ALA A 627 20.88 25.01 -4.31
N SER A 628 20.75 23.91 -3.56
CA SER A 628 19.67 22.93 -3.75
C SER A 628 18.54 23.11 -2.75
N LYS A 629 17.35 22.72 -3.21
CA LYS A 629 16.18 22.45 -2.38
C LYS A 629 15.93 20.95 -2.42
N ASP A 630 15.91 20.32 -1.26
CA ASP A 630 15.69 18.88 -1.11
C ASP A 630 14.47 18.64 -0.21
N ILE A 631 13.58 17.72 -0.62
CA ILE A 631 12.33 17.42 0.10
C ILE A 631 12.36 15.96 0.54
N PHE A 632 12.03 15.72 1.80
CA PHE A 632 12.01 14.41 2.44
C PHE A 632 10.64 14.14 3.04
N GLN A 633 10.19 12.91 2.88
CA GLN A 633 8.94 12.42 3.45
C GLN A 633 9.27 11.41 4.54
N LEU A 634 8.84 11.68 5.77
CA LEU A 634 9.16 10.88 6.96
C LEU A 634 7.90 10.45 7.69
N GLU A 635 7.97 9.33 8.40
CA GLU A 635 6.92 8.86 9.30
C GLU A 635 7.51 8.82 10.69
N ALA A 636 6.85 9.47 11.65
CA ALA A 636 7.28 9.47 13.05
C ALA A 636 6.08 9.67 13.98
N ALA A 637 6.30 9.59 15.29
CA ALA A 637 5.28 9.89 16.27
C ALA A 637 4.72 11.32 16.07
N ASP A 638 3.43 11.50 16.36
CA ASP A 638 2.88 12.84 16.52
C ASP A 638 3.49 13.46 17.78
N VAL A 639 4.04 14.66 17.66
CA VAL A 639 4.64 15.39 18.79
C VAL A 639 3.78 16.58 19.21
N GLY A 640 2.58 16.74 18.65
CA GLY A 640 1.71 17.88 18.92
C GLY A 640 2.28 19.19 18.36
N GLU A 641 2.15 20.29 19.11
CA GLU A 641 2.67 21.59 18.67
C GLU A 641 4.20 21.63 18.73
N ILE A 642 4.83 21.82 17.56
CA ILE A 642 6.29 21.79 17.41
C ILE A 642 6.90 23.10 17.89
N TYR A 643 7.79 23.01 18.89
CA TYR A 643 8.51 24.16 19.44
C TYR A 643 10.00 24.19 19.08
N LYS A 644 10.62 23.07 18.70
CA LYS A 644 12.00 23.04 18.16
C LYS A 644 12.27 21.84 17.25
N ILE A 645 13.32 21.96 16.44
CA ILE A 645 13.97 20.83 15.79
C ILE A 645 15.45 20.79 16.12
N ARG A 646 16.02 19.60 16.18
CA ARG A 646 17.47 19.38 16.19
C ARG A 646 17.89 18.88 14.82
N LEU A 647 18.69 19.65 14.11
CA LEU A 647 19.21 19.32 12.79
C LEU A 647 20.71 19.05 12.88
N GLY A 648 21.20 17.97 12.31
CA GLY A 648 22.63 17.68 12.29
C GLY A 648 23.04 16.67 11.24
N HIS A 649 24.33 16.32 11.23
CA HIS A 649 24.86 15.27 10.37
C HIS A 649 25.97 14.47 11.06
N THR A 650 26.27 13.27 10.56
CA THR A 650 27.22 12.34 11.20
C THR A 650 28.69 12.81 11.15
N GLY A 651 29.00 13.80 10.31
CA GLY A 651 30.37 14.25 10.06
C GLY A 651 31.23 13.28 9.25
N GLU A 652 30.63 12.19 8.75
CA GLU A 652 31.27 11.21 7.87
C GLU A 652 31.28 11.68 6.40
N GLY A 653 32.12 11.08 5.57
CA GLY A 653 32.20 11.40 4.14
C GLY A 653 33.36 12.34 3.76
N PHE A 654 33.51 12.59 2.46
CA PHE A 654 34.64 13.35 1.91
C PHE A 654 34.50 14.87 2.06
N GLY A 655 33.27 15.36 2.14
CA GLY A 655 32.93 16.77 2.40
C GLY A 655 31.82 16.82 3.43
N PRO A 656 32.13 16.80 4.73
CA PRO A 656 31.12 16.79 5.79
C PRO A 656 30.54 18.19 6.06
N SER A 657 31.24 19.25 5.66
CA SER A 657 30.80 20.62 5.87
C SER A 657 29.47 20.88 5.17
N TRP A 658 28.48 21.40 5.89
CA TRP A 658 27.18 21.76 5.33
C TRP A 658 26.84 23.20 5.69
N PHE A 659 26.34 24.00 4.74
CA PHE A 659 25.75 25.31 5.03
C PHE A 659 24.25 25.23 4.84
N VAL A 660 23.52 25.34 5.95
CA VAL A 660 22.06 25.27 5.95
C VAL A 660 21.51 26.69 5.92
N ASP A 661 20.65 26.97 4.96
CA ASP A 661 19.94 28.25 4.86
C ASP A 661 18.65 28.18 5.68
N THR A 662 17.67 27.40 5.22
CA THR A 662 16.38 27.24 5.87
C THR A 662 15.90 25.79 5.86
N VAL A 663 15.06 25.44 6.84
CA VAL A 663 14.32 24.19 6.89
C VAL A 663 12.83 24.49 7.04
N TRP A 664 12.01 23.88 6.22
CA TRP A 664 10.56 23.89 6.36
C TRP A 664 10.09 22.51 6.80
N LEU A 665 9.17 22.49 7.76
CA LEU A 665 8.51 21.28 8.22
C LEU A 665 7.01 21.46 8.04
N ARG A 666 6.37 20.48 7.40
CA ARG A 666 4.92 20.44 7.19
C ARG A 666 4.36 19.11 7.67
N HIS A 667 3.19 19.15 8.29
CA HIS A 667 2.44 17.95 8.65
C HIS A 667 0.93 18.24 8.72
N LEU A 668 0.11 17.20 8.56
CA LEU A 668 -1.34 17.32 8.64
C LEU A 668 -1.80 17.12 10.09
N VAL A 669 -2.61 18.05 10.57
CA VAL A 669 -3.21 18.02 11.90
C VAL A 669 -4.72 18.14 11.75
N VAL A 670 -5.45 17.36 12.54
CA VAL A 670 -6.91 17.46 12.62
C VAL A 670 -7.26 18.50 13.68
N GLN A 671 -7.96 19.57 13.31
CA GLN A 671 -8.35 20.64 14.24
C GLN A 671 -9.82 21.01 14.03
N GLU A 672 -10.44 21.59 15.07
CA GLU A 672 -11.77 22.19 14.92
C GLU A 672 -11.72 23.34 13.89
N ALA A 673 -12.68 23.34 12.97
CA ALA A 673 -12.78 24.35 11.93
C ALA A 673 -13.12 25.71 12.54
N ASN A 674 -12.09 26.54 12.78
CA ASN A 674 -12.24 27.94 13.18
C ASN A 674 -12.68 28.80 11.97
N LEU A 675 -13.90 28.60 11.49
CA LEU A 675 -14.48 29.44 10.44
C LEU A 675 -14.90 30.78 11.04
N THR A 676 -14.48 31.88 10.43
CA THR A 676 -15.03 33.19 10.79
C THR A 676 -16.53 33.23 10.42
N PRO A 677 -17.37 34.02 11.11
CA PRO A 677 -18.78 34.18 10.73
C PRO A 677 -18.97 34.64 9.27
N GLU A 678 -17.99 35.34 8.70
CA GLU A 678 -17.96 35.72 7.29
C GLU A 678 -17.64 34.54 6.36
N GLU A 679 -16.74 33.64 6.74
CA GLU A 679 -16.42 32.42 5.98
C GLU A 679 -17.53 31.38 6.08
N GLU A 680 -18.16 31.22 7.24
CA GLU A 680 -19.39 30.44 7.38
C GLU A 680 -20.50 31.00 6.50
N ALA A 681 -20.69 32.32 6.53
CA ALA A 681 -21.66 32.99 5.65
C ALA A 681 -21.28 32.86 4.17
N ARG A 682 -19.98 32.85 3.83
CA ARG A 682 -19.49 32.66 2.45
C ARG A 682 -19.71 31.23 1.98
N LYS A 683 -19.30 30.22 2.76
CA LYS A 683 -19.58 28.79 2.48
C LYS A 683 -21.08 28.55 2.35
N LYS A 684 -21.88 29.09 3.28
CA LYS A 684 -23.35 29.01 3.22
C LYS A 684 -23.91 29.69 1.98
N LYS A 685 -23.39 30.86 1.60
CA LYS A 685 -23.80 31.59 0.39
C LYS A 685 -23.37 30.88 -0.88
N GLU A 686 -22.22 30.21 -0.89
CA GLU A 686 -21.76 29.34 -1.99
C GLU A 686 -22.64 28.09 -2.11
N LYS A 687 -22.96 27.42 -1.00
CA LYS A 687 -23.92 26.30 -0.93
C LYS A 687 -25.30 26.71 -1.41
N ASP A 688 -25.79 27.87 -0.98
CA ASP A 688 -27.06 28.44 -1.45
C ASP A 688 -27.02 28.83 -2.93
N LYS A 689 -25.89 29.35 -3.42
CA LYS A 689 -25.69 29.71 -4.82
C LYS A 689 -25.62 28.46 -5.72
N LEU A 690 -24.98 27.38 -5.24
CA LEU A 690 -24.93 26.08 -5.90
C LEU A 690 -26.32 25.45 -5.96
N ARG A 691 -27.06 25.43 -4.84
CA ARG A 691 -28.48 25.00 -4.80
C ARG A 691 -29.35 25.84 -5.73
N GLN A 692 -29.15 27.16 -5.80
CA GLN A 692 -29.86 28.03 -6.74
C GLN A 692 -29.49 27.75 -8.21
N LEU A 693 -28.22 27.45 -8.51
CA LEU A 693 -27.74 27.06 -9.84
C LEU A 693 -28.37 25.74 -10.29
N LEU A 694 -28.32 24.71 -9.44
CA LEU A 694 -28.98 23.41 -9.66
C LEU A 694 -30.49 23.57 -9.87
N LYS A 695 -31.14 24.44 -9.09
CA LYS A 695 -32.56 24.78 -9.25
C LYS A 695 -32.86 25.51 -10.57
N LYS A 696 -31.96 26.39 -11.02
CA LYS A 696 -32.07 27.11 -12.30
C LYS A 696 -31.82 26.18 -13.49
N GLU A 697 -30.90 25.23 -13.37
CA GLU A 697 -30.68 24.14 -14.33
C GLU A 697 -31.93 23.26 -14.45
N ARG A 698 -32.53 22.84 -13.32
CA ARG A 698 -33.83 22.15 -13.29
C ARG A 698 -34.92 22.94 -14.02
N LEU A 699 -34.98 24.27 -13.82
CA LEU A 699 -35.97 25.12 -14.49
C LEU A 699 -35.73 25.22 -16.00
N LYS A 700 -34.46 25.35 -16.42
CA LYS A 700 -34.06 25.35 -17.84
C LYS A 700 -34.39 24.01 -18.50
N ALA A 701 -34.10 22.89 -17.84
CA ALA A 701 -34.46 21.55 -18.30
C ALA A 701 -35.98 21.38 -18.43
N LYS A 702 -36.77 21.84 -17.45
CA LYS A 702 -38.26 21.88 -17.52
C LYS A 702 -38.76 22.75 -18.68
N LEU A 703 -38.16 23.92 -18.93
CA LEU A 703 -38.51 24.81 -20.05
C LEU A 703 -38.14 24.22 -21.41
N GLN A 704 -36.98 23.56 -21.53
CA GLN A 704 -36.58 22.84 -22.74
C GLN A 704 -37.51 21.65 -23.01
N ARG A 705 -37.92 20.89 -21.98
CA ARG A 705 -38.94 19.82 -22.07
C ARG A 705 -40.30 20.37 -22.50
N LYS A 706 -40.76 21.51 -21.96
CA LYS A 706 -41.98 22.20 -22.43
C LYS A 706 -41.90 22.63 -23.89
N LYS A 707 -40.74 23.14 -24.35
CA LYS A 707 -40.51 23.46 -25.76
C LYS A 707 -40.49 22.20 -26.64
N LYS A 708 -39.92 21.08 -26.16
CA LYS A 708 -39.92 19.78 -26.84
C LYS A 708 -41.32 19.18 -26.94
N LYS A 709 -42.14 19.23 -25.87
CA LYS A 709 -43.56 18.85 -25.85
C LYS A 709 -44.40 19.71 -26.80
N LYS A 710 -44.20 21.04 -26.81
CA LYS A 710 -44.87 21.95 -27.76
C LYS A 710 -44.49 21.72 -29.24
N LYS A 711 -43.31 21.13 -29.49
CA LYS A 711 -42.83 20.77 -30.83
C LYS A 711 -43.23 19.35 -31.26
N LYS A 712 -43.65 18.50 -30.31
CA LYS A 712 -44.17 17.14 -30.53
C LYS A 712 -45.70 17.07 -30.57
N GLY A 713 -46.42 18.03 -29.99
CA GLY A 713 -47.88 18.07 -29.97
C GLY A 713 -48.57 18.43 -31.31
N SER A 714 -48.01 18.04 -32.45
CA SER A 714 -48.71 18.08 -33.73
C SER A 714 -49.08 16.71 -34.28
N ASP A 715 -48.65 15.59 -33.68
CA ASP A 715 -49.08 14.25 -34.10
C ASP A 715 -49.19 13.29 -32.89
N GLU A 716 -50.42 12.81 -32.70
CA GLU A 716 -50.91 11.61 -31.98
C GLU A 716 -50.92 11.55 -30.43
N GLU A 717 -51.99 10.89 -29.94
CA GLU A 717 -52.54 10.87 -28.59
C GLU A 717 -51.89 9.83 -27.65
N ASP A 718 -51.97 10.18 -26.37
CA ASP A 718 -51.59 9.55 -25.08
C ASP A 718 -51.55 8.02 -24.94
N GLU A 719 -50.51 7.53 -24.25
CA GLU A 719 -50.59 6.98 -22.87
C GLU A 719 -49.19 6.59 -22.36
N GLY A 720 -48.68 7.23 -21.28
CA GLY A 720 -47.46 6.77 -20.58
C GLY A 720 -46.61 7.81 -19.82
N ASP A 721 -47.11 9.00 -19.49
CA ASP A 721 -46.27 10.15 -19.12
C ASP A 721 -46.14 10.45 -17.60
N GLU A 722 -46.48 9.51 -16.70
CA GLU A 722 -46.35 9.69 -15.24
C GLU A 722 -44.98 9.25 -14.66
N GLU A 723 -44.18 8.43 -15.35
CA GLU A 723 -42.90 7.92 -14.82
C GLU A 723 -41.71 8.91 -14.98
N GLU A 724 -41.76 9.83 -15.96
CA GLU A 724 -40.66 10.78 -16.21
C GLU A 724 -40.55 11.92 -15.17
N GLU A 725 -41.66 12.30 -14.50
CA GLU A 725 -41.62 13.33 -13.46
C GLU A 725 -40.87 12.86 -12.21
N SER A 726 -41.05 11.59 -11.79
CA SER A 726 -40.34 10.99 -10.65
C SER A 726 -38.82 10.88 -10.90
N SER A 727 -38.41 10.57 -12.13
CA SER A 727 -37.00 10.33 -12.49
C SER A 727 -36.06 11.54 -12.35
N SER A 728 -36.60 12.77 -12.43
CA SER A 728 -35.82 14.02 -12.34
C SER A 728 -35.84 14.67 -10.95
N GLU A 729 -36.75 14.20 -10.09
CA GLU A 729 -36.69 14.46 -8.66
C GLU A 729 -35.70 13.50 -8.00
N GLU A 730 -35.72 12.21 -8.38
CA GLU A 730 -34.73 11.21 -7.95
C GLU A 730 -33.30 11.53 -8.39
N SER A 731 -33.05 12.01 -9.62
CA SER A 731 -31.67 12.26 -10.08
C SER A 731 -30.97 13.45 -9.41
N SER A 732 -31.70 14.34 -8.75
CA SER A 732 -31.08 15.42 -7.97
C SER A 732 -31.08 15.13 -6.47
N SER A 733 -31.95 14.24 -5.99
CA SER A 733 -31.77 13.71 -4.64
C SER A 733 -30.55 12.80 -4.61
N GLU A 734 -30.27 12.03 -5.67
CA GLU A 734 -29.04 11.23 -5.79
C GLU A 734 -27.76 12.10 -5.82
N GLU A 735 -27.78 13.29 -6.45
CA GLU A 735 -26.64 14.22 -6.46
C GLU A 735 -26.49 15.02 -5.14
N GLU A 736 -27.60 15.30 -4.44
CA GLU A 736 -27.56 15.88 -3.08
C GLU A 736 -27.12 14.82 -2.05
N GLU A 737 -27.54 13.56 -2.19
CA GLU A 737 -27.10 12.42 -1.37
C GLU A 737 -25.61 12.13 -1.58
N GLU A 738 -25.06 12.21 -2.80
CA GLU A 738 -23.64 11.97 -3.06
C GLU A 738 -22.72 13.05 -2.43
N GLU A 739 -23.08 14.35 -2.50
CA GLU A 739 -22.32 15.41 -1.81
C GLU A 739 -22.53 15.39 -0.28
N GLU A 740 -23.74 15.06 0.20
CA GLU A 740 -23.97 14.81 1.63
C GLU A 740 -23.17 13.59 2.10
N THR A 741 -22.99 12.53 1.29
CA THR A 741 -22.14 11.39 1.65
C THR A 741 -20.64 11.71 1.66
N GLU A 742 -20.11 12.58 0.78
CA GLU A 742 -18.70 13.03 0.88
C GLU A 742 -18.48 13.84 2.17
N GLU A 743 -19.41 14.73 2.54
CA GLU A 743 -19.37 15.50 3.79
C GLU A 743 -19.58 14.58 5.02
N GLU A 744 -20.51 13.62 4.97
CA GLU A 744 -20.75 12.62 6.02
C GLU A 744 -19.56 11.66 6.18
N GLU A 745 -18.87 11.26 5.11
CA GLU A 745 -17.67 10.42 5.18
C GLU A 745 -16.49 11.16 5.82
N GLU A 746 -16.33 12.47 5.55
CA GLU A 746 -15.34 13.32 6.24
C GLU A 746 -15.73 13.55 7.71
N GLU A 747 -17.01 13.79 8.01
CA GLU A 747 -17.53 13.91 9.38
C GLU A 747 -17.50 12.59 10.17
N GLU A 748 -17.65 11.43 9.51
CA GLU A 748 -17.47 10.11 10.11
C GLU A 748 -15.98 9.80 10.38
N GLU A 749 -15.06 10.28 9.53
CA GLU A 749 -13.61 10.03 9.68
C GLU A 749 -12.98 10.86 10.80
N PHE A 750 -13.40 12.12 10.98
CA PHE A 750 -12.79 13.04 11.96
C PHE A 750 -13.72 13.52 13.07
N GLY A 751 -15.04 13.34 12.93
CA GLY A 751 -16.06 13.89 13.84
C GLY A 751 -16.62 15.24 13.35
N PRO A 752 -17.83 15.63 13.79
CA PRO A 752 -18.50 16.83 13.32
C PRO A 752 -17.70 18.09 13.66
N GLY A 753 -17.38 18.90 12.63
CA GLY A 753 -16.67 20.18 12.78
C GLY A 753 -15.14 20.10 12.79
N MET A 754 -14.54 18.92 12.62
CA MET A 754 -13.09 18.77 12.49
C MET A 754 -12.65 18.79 11.02
N GLN A 755 -11.50 19.40 10.74
CA GLN A 755 -10.90 19.45 9.41
C GLN A 755 -9.39 19.16 9.47
N GLU A 756 -8.88 18.43 8.48
CA GLU A 756 -7.43 18.30 8.26
C GLU A 756 -6.84 19.63 7.74
N VAL A 757 -5.91 20.20 8.51
CA VAL A 757 -5.18 21.44 8.18
C VAL A 757 -3.69 21.14 8.16
N ILE A 758 -2.96 21.73 7.22
CA ILE A 758 -1.50 21.63 7.21
C ILE A 758 -0.94 22.68 8.15
N GLN A 759 -0.20 22.21 9.15
CA GLN A 759 0.67 23.08 9.90
C GLN A 759 2.03 23.15 9.22
N GLN A 760 2.54 24.37 9.06
CA GLN A 760 3.83 24.65 8.47
C GLN A 760 4.70 25.46 9.43
N TYR A 761 5.95 25.01 9.59
CA TYR A 761 6.96 25.61 10.44
C TYR A 761 8.18 25.96 9.58
N LYS A 762 8.67 27.19 9.72
CA LYS A 762 9.89 27.67 9.07
C LYS A 762 10.99 27.77 10.12
N PHE A 763 12.16 27.21 9.84
CA PHE A 763 13.33 27.29 10.71
C PHE A 763 14.47 27.97 9.93
N GLU A 764 15.02 29.04 10.50
CA GLU A 764 16.13 29.79 9.89
C GLU A 764 17.44 29.36 10.54
N ALA A 765 18.33 28.76 9.75
CA ALA A 765 19.65 28.33 10.23
C ALA A 765 20.73 29.34 9.85
N ASN A 766 20.84 29.66 8.56
CA ASN A 766 21.80 30.62 7.99
C ASN A 766 23.25 30.43 8.46
N ARG A 767 23.72 29.17 8.58
CA ARG A 767 25.00 28.87 9.23
C ARG A 767 25.67 27.58 8.76
N TRP A 768 26.96 27.46 9.08
CA TRP A 768 27.73 26.24 8.86
C TRP A 768 27.49 25.21 9.98
N LEU A 769 27.21 23.97 9.57
CA LEU A 769 27.37 22.75 10.36
C LEU A 769 28.62 22.05 9.83
N ALA A 770 29.77 22.35 10.44
CA ALA A 770 31.06 21.93 9.92
C ALA A 770 32.18 22.00 10.96
N ARG A 771 33.07 21.01 10.98
CA ARG A 771 34.32 21.11 11.75
C ARG A 771 35.27 22.09 11.05
N GLY A 772 35.86 23.00 11.82
CA GLY A 772 36.82 23.99 11.31
C GLY A 772 36.19 25.25 10.71
N LYS A 773 34.87 25.42 10.80
CA LYS A 773 34.15 26.64 10.40
C LYS A 773 33.22 27.10 11.51
N GLU A 774 33.02 28.42 11.60
CA GLU A 774 32.17 29.08 12.60
C GLU A 774 32.43 28.56 14.01
N ASP A 775 31.44 27.94 14.67
CA ASP A 775 31.54 27.45 16.05
C ASP A 775 32.09 26.02 16.17
N ASN A 776 32.31 25.33 15.04
CA ASN A 776 32.74 23.93 14.91
C ASN A 776 31.69 22.87 15.27
N GLU A 777 30.41 23.24 15.33
CA GLU A 777 29.32 22.32 15.61
C GLU A 777 28.83 21.62 14.34
N LEU A 778 28.36 20.38 14.48
CA LEU A 778 27.74 19.59 13.40
C LEU A 778 26.22 19.43 13.60
N VAL A 779 25.70 20.01 14.68
CA VAL A 779 24.31 19.93 15.09
C VAL A 779 23.86 21.31 15.58
N VAL A 780 22.62 21.67 15.28
CA VAL A 780 22.00 22.92 15.71
C VAL A 780 20.58 22.64 16.17
N GLU A 781 20.14 23.38 17.19
CA GLU A 781 18.75 23.44 17.61
C GLU A 781 18.12 24.70 17.00
N LEU A 782 16.99 24.53 16.32
CA LEU A 782 16.29 25.60 15.63
C LEU A 782 14.87 25.72 16.17
N VAL A 783 14.42 26.94 16.37
CA VAL A 783 13.05 27.28 16.78
C VAL A 783 12.25 27.82 15.58
N PRO A 784 10.92 27.64 15.56
CA PRO A 784 10.10 28.15 14.46
C PRO A 784 10.14 29.68 14.37
N ALA A 785 10.48 30.21 13.19
CA ALA A 785 10.50 31.63 12.93
C ALA A 785 9.08 32.23 12.94
N GLY A 786 8.92 33.36 13.63
CA GLY A 786 7.65 34.11 13.68
C GLY A 786 6.59 33.51 14.61
N ARG A 787 6.94 32.51 15.43
CA ARG A 787 6.09 31.97 16.50
C ARG A 787 6.74 32.19 17.87
N PRO A 788 5.96 32.30 18.95
CA PRO A 788 6.52 32.19 20.30
C PRO A 788 7.16 30.81 20.44
N GLY A 789 8.41 30.79 20.89
CA GLY A 789 9.20 29.58 21.06
C GLY A 789 10.21 29.78 22.17
N PRO A 790 10.92 28.72 22.58
CA PRO A 790 11.86 28.80 23.68
C PRO A 790 13.00 29.77 23.34
N GLU A 791 13.35 30.63 24.29
CA GLU A 791 14.41 31.61 24.10
C GLU A 791 15.79 30.93 24.11
N PRO A 792 16.79 31.47 23.41
CA PRO A 792 18.16 31.01 23.56
C PRO A 792 18.64 31.17 25.00
N ASN A 793 19.32 30.16 25.54
CA ASN A 793 19.92 30.17 26.87
C ASN A 793 21.38 29.71 26.81
N THR A 794 22.17 30.14 27.80
CA THR A 794 23.53 29.69 28.02
C THR A 794 23.58 28.98 29.37
N TYR A 795 24.07 27.73 29.38
CA TYR A 795 24.31 26.98 30.61
C TYR A 795 25.81 26.98 30.89
N GLU A 796 26.21 27.56 32.02
CA GLU A 796 27.57 27.38 32.55
C GLU A 796 27.62 26.06 33.31
N VAL A 797 28.48 25.14 32.87
CA VAL A 797 28.61 23.80 33.42
C VAL A 797 29.97 23.68 34.10
N GLN A 798 29.98 23.50 35.40
CA GLN A 798 31.18 23.22 36.18
C GLN A 798 31.23 21.73 36.50
N VAL A 799 32.25 21.04 36.01
CA VAL A 799 32.49 19.62 36.28
C VAL A 799 33.58 19.50 37.32
N ILE A 800 33.24 18.93 38.49
CA ILE A 800 34.19 18.76 39.60
C ILE A 800 34.65 17.32 39.64
N THR A 801 35.92 17.10 39.32
CA THR A 801 36.58 15.79 39.44
C THR A 801 37.04 15.60 40.88
N GLY A 802 36.76 14.44 41.48
CA GLY A 802 37.09 14.23 42.88
C GLY A 802 38.59 14.20 43.15
N ASN A 803 38.96 14.38 44.43
CA ASN A 803 40.36 14.49 44.85
C ASN A 803 41.02 13.15 45.22
N MET A 804 40.39 12.03 44.88
CA MET A 804 40.95 10.70 45.16
C MET A 804 42.14 10.37 44.26
N PRO A 805 43.12 9.55 44.72
CA PRO A 805 44.27 9.19 43.90
C PRO A 805 43.85 8.61 42.55
N LYS A 806 44.32 9.23 41.46
CA LYS A 806 44.02 8.85 40.06
C LYS A 806 42.55 9.06 39.63
N ALA A 807 41.84 9.98 40.28
CA ALA A 807 40.47 10.33 39.92
C ALA A 807 40.32 10.97 38.53
N GLY A 808 41.38 11.53 37.94
CA GLY A 808 41.29 12.24 36.66
C GLY A 808 41.25 11.34 35.43
N THR A 809 40.71 11.86 34.32
CA THR A 809 40.50 11.09 33.08
C THR A 809 41.06 11.77 31.82
N ASP A 810 41.63 10.96 30.93
CA ASP A 810 42.05 11.37 29.58
C ASP A 810 40.95 11.14 28.52
N ALA A 811 39.81 10.56 28.91
CA ALA A 811 38.74 10.19 27.99
C ALA A 811 37.93 11.43 27.53
N ASN A 812 37.25 11.32 26.39
CA ASN A 812 36.35 12.39 25.97
C ASN A 812 35.07 12.32 26.80
N VAL A 813 34.72 13.41 27.47
CA VAL A 813 33.52 13.53 28.31
C VAL A 813 32.39 14.21 27.55
N TYR A 814 31.18 13.74 27.78
CA TYR A 814 29.95 14.19 27.14
C TYR A 814 28.86 14.43 28.19
N LEU A 815 28.05 15.48 28.00
CA LEU A 815 26.96 15.86 28.87
C LEU A 815 25.66 16.06 28.07
N THR A 816 24.54 15.58 28.61
CA THR A 816 23.19 15.91 28.15
C THR A 816 22.42 16.53 29.32
N ILE A 817 21.81 17.68 29.11
CA ILE A 817 20.97 18.37 30.10
C ILE A 817 19.51 18.18 29.69
N TYR A 818 18.65 17.86 30.65
CA TYR A 818 17.21 17.67 30.47
C TYR A 818 16.46 18.69 31.33
N GLY A 819 15.42 19.30 30.78
CA GLY A 819 14.50 20.17 31.52
C GLY A 819 13.05 19.75 31.36
N GLU A 820 12.19 20.42 32.11
CA GLU A 820 10.76 20.10 32.23
C GLU A 820 9.94 20.53 31.01
N GLU A 821 10.28 21.66 30.37
CA GLU A 821 9.41 22.27 29.35
C GLU A 821 9.83 21.96 27.91
N TYR A 822 11.12 22.07 27.60
CA TYR A 822 11.59 22.04 26.21
C TYR A 822 12.56 20.90 25.88
N GLY A 823 12.45 19.79 26.61
CA GLY A 823 13.15 18.54 26.36
C GLY A 823 14.62 18.56 26.80
N ASP A 824 15.56 18.26 25.88
CA ASP A 824 16.98 18.12 26.20
C ASP A 824 17.91 18.91 25.26
N THR A 825 19.17 19.08 25.67
CA THR A 825 20.25 19.68 24.85
C THR A 825 20.87 18.72 23.83
N GLY A 826 20.59 17.43 23.95
CA GLY A 826 21.32 16.37 23.28
C GLY A 826 22.70 16.17 23.88
N GLU A 827 23.43 15.19 23.36
CA GLU A 827 24.77 14.89 23.84
C GLU A 827 25.79 15.95 23.37
N ARG A 828 26.33 16.72 24.32
CA ARG A 828 27.30 17.78 24.07
C ARG A 828 28.70 17.35 24.52
N PRO A 829 29.70 17.38 23.62
CA PRO A 829 31.07 17.05 24.00
C PRO A 829 31.72 18.21 24.76
N LEU A 830 32.24 17.94 25.95
CA LEU A 830 32.89 18.93 26.82
C LEU A 830 34.35 19.19 26.41
N LYS A 831 34.53 19.87 25.27
CA LYS A 831 35.85 20.06 24.64
C LYS A 831 36.59 21.34 25.03
N LYS A 832 35.85 22.46 25.11
CA LYS A 832 36.39 23.80 25.36
C LYS A 832 36.04 24.19 26.80
N SER A 833 37.03 24.15 27.69
CA SER A 833 36.90 24.62 29.08
C SER A 833 37.85 25.78 29.33
N ASP A 834 37.71 26.42 30.49
CA ASP A 834 38.64 27.42 31.03
C ASP A 834 40.06 26.86 31.31
N LYS A 835 40.22 25.53 31.24
CA LYS A 835 41.47 24.79 31.46
C LYS A 835 41.87 24.02 30.21
N SER A 836 43.18 23.97 29.94
CA SER A 836 43.73 23.28 28.76
C SER A 836 43.73 21.76 28.93
N ASN A 837 44.18 21.29 30.10
CA ASN A 837 44.07 19.91 30.54
C ASN A 837 42.86 19.79 31.46
N LYS A 838 41.90 18.94 31.08
CA LYS A 838 40.56 18.89 31.67
C LYS A 838 40.42 17.63 32.53
N PHE A 839 39.54 17.68 33.51
CA PHE A 839 39.13 16.54 34.33
C PHE A 839 40.29 15.92 35.13
N GLU A 840 41.23 16.73 35.62
CA GLU A 840 42.30 16.26 36.49
C GLU A 840 41.82 16.05 37.93
N GLN A 841 42.56 15.24 38.68
CA GLN A 841 42.25 14.97 40.08
C GLN A 841 42.10 16.27 40.89
N GLY A 842 40.94 16.44 41.55
CA GLY A 842 40.60 17.62 42.35
C GLY A 842 40.35 18.91 41.55
N GLN A 843 40.24 18.82 40.22
CA GLN A 843 40.02 19.96 39.34
C GLN A 843 38.53 20.26 39.16
N THR A 844 38.21 21.56 39.09
CA THR A 844 36.96 22.08 38.53
C THR A 844 37.23 22.62 37.14
N ASP A 845 36.47 22.13 36.17
CA ASP A 845 36.52 22.56 34.78
C ASP A 845 35.19 23.20 34.39
N THR A 846 35.24 24.44 33.88
CA THR A 846 34.05 25.20 33.49
C THR A 846 33.87 25.17 31.98
N PHE A 847 32.67 24.81 31.54
CA PHE A 847 32.25 24.73 30.14
C PHE A 847 31.05 25.63 29.91
N THR A 848 30.87 26.06 28.66
CA THR A 848 29.69 26.82 28.24
C THR A 848 28.92 26.01 27.21
N ILE A 849 27.65 25.72 27.51
CA ILE A 849 26.72 25.06 26.58
C ILE A 849 25.67 26.06 26.14
N TYR A 850 25.63 26.32 24.83
CA TYR A 850 24.55 27.09 24.21
C TYR A 850 23.44 26.13 23.79
N ALA A 851 22.23 26.38 24.28
CA ALA A 851 21.03 25.63 23.93
C ALA A 851 19.81 26.55 24.04
N ILE A 852 18.61 26.01 23.88
CA ILE A 852 17.40 26.75 24.26
C ILE A 852 17.20 26.71 25.79
N ASP A 853 16.38 27.62 26.31
CA ASP A 853 15.84 27.50 27.66
C ASP A 853 15.06 26.18 27.75
N LEU A 854 15.40 25.35 28.74
CA LEU A 854 14.79 24.05 28.97
C LEU A 854 13.75 24.11 30.11
N GLY A 855 13.56 25.27 30.73
CA GLY A 855 12.84 25.41 31.98
C GLY A 855 13.63 24.81 33.13
N ALA A 856 12.92 24.37 34.18
CA ALA A 856 13.55 23.74 35.33
C ALA A 856 14.32 22.47 34.93
N LEU A 857 15.60 22.36 35.30
CA LEU A 857 16.41 21.20 34.97
C LEU A 857 15.97 19.99 35.80
N THR A 858 15.69 18.87 35.15
CA THR A 858 15.13 17.67 35.79
C THR A 858 16.17 16.58 36.00
N LYS A 859 17.13 16.45 35.06
CA LYS A 859 18.24 15.50 35.15
C LYS A 859 19.38 15.87 34.22
N ILE A 860 20.55 15.26 34.44
CA ILE A 860 21.64 15.25 33.47
C ILE A 860 22.10 13.84 33.19
N ARG A 861 22.65 13.61 32.00
CA ARG A 861 23.40 12.39 31.67
C ARG A 861 24.83 12.77 31.35
N ILE A 862 25.77 12.28 32.14
CA ILE A 862 27.20 12.49 31.94
C ILE A 862 27.89 11.16 31.65
N ARG A 863 28.76 11.12 30.64
CA ARG A 863 29.50 9.91 30.25
C ARG A 863 30.87 10.22 29.68
N HIS A 864 31.71 9.20 29.55
CA HIS A 864 32.93 9.25 28.74
C HIS A 864 33.02 8.08 27.75
N ASP A 865 33.95 8.15 26.80
CA ASP A 865 34.11 7.16 25.71
C ASP A 865 35.16 6.07 26.00
N ASN A 866 35.69 6.02 27.23
CA ASN A 866 36.77 5.11 27.65
C ASN A 866 38.07 5.21 26.83
N THR A 867 38.29 6.29 26.08
CA THR A 867 39.53 6.47 25.31
C THR A 867 40.65 7.08 26.16
N GLY A 868 41.87 7.12 25.64
CA GLY A 868 43.03 7.67 26.34
C GLY A 868 43.80 6.65 27.18
N ASN A 869 44.84 7.11 27.89
CA ASN A 869 45.74 6.24 28.65
C ASN A 869 45.21 5.94 30.07
N ARG A 870 44.40 6.84 30.62
CA ARG A 870 43.74 6.69 31.92
C ARG A 870 42.27 7.09 31.79
N PRO A 871 41.40 6.19 31.31
CA PRO A 871 40.01 6.53 31.07
C PRO A 871 39.13 6.54 32.33
N GLY A 872 39.55 5.83 33.40
CA GLY A 872 38.79 5.76 34.64
C GLY A 872 38.68 7.13 35.30
N TRP A 873 37.48 7.50 35.70
CA TRP A 873 37.17 8.84 36.17
C TRP A 873 36.36 8.77 37.47
N PHE A 874 36.76 9.53 38.50
CA PHE A 874 35.90 9.74 39.65
C PHE A 874 35.28 11.13 39.59
N LEU A 875 33.99 11.16 39.28
CA LEU A 875 33.21 12.39 39.23
C LEU A 875 32.66 12.68 40.62
N ASP A 876 32.99 13.85 41.18
CA ASP A 876 32.42 14.30 42.46
C ASP A 876 31.00 14.83 42.23
N ARG A 877 30.85 15.87 41.39
CA ARG A 877 29.55 16.42 41.01
C ARG A 877 29.63 17.29 39.75
N VAL A 878 28.47 17.69 39.24
CA VAL A 878 28.33 18.70 38.17
C VAL A 878 27.42 19.80 38.67
N ASP A 879 27.86 21.04 38.56
CA ASP A 879 27.07 22.23 38.92
C ASP A 879 26.71 22.95 37.61
N ILE A 880 25.42 23.24 37.39
CA ILE A 880 24.95 23.89 36.16
C ILE A 880 24.21 25.17 36.51
N THR A 881 24.73 26.31 36.05
CA THR A 881 24.08 27.60 36.19
C THR A 881 23.35 27.95 34.90
N ASP A 882 22.04 28.10 35.01
CA ASP A 882 21.18 28.68 34.00
C ASP A 882 21.38 30.20 34.00
N MET A 883 21.93 30.75 32.90
CA MET A 883 22.28 32.17 32.83
C MET A 883 21.08 33.08 32.54
N ASN A 884 19.95 32.55 32.06
CA ASN A 884 18.73 33.33 31.86
C ASN A 884 17.96 33.48 33.17
N ASN A 885 17.86 32.40 33.94
CA ASN A 885 17.09 32.36 35.19
C ASN A 885 17.96 32.69 36.43
N GLU A 886 19.28 32.75 36.27
CA GLU A 886 20.27 32.93 37.35
C GLU A 886 20.16 31.86 38.46
N ILE A 887 19.74 30.64 38.11
CA ILE A 887 19.57 29.50 39.03
C ILE A 887 20.70 28.49 38.82
N THR A 888 21.30 28.01 39.90
CA THR A 888 22.29 26.93 39.87
C THR A 888 21.67 25.61 40.36
N TYR A 889 21.84 24.56 39.56
CA TYR A 889 21.42 23.20 39.86
C TYR A 889 22.64 22.33 40.18
N TYR A 890 22.56 21.55 41.26
CA TYR A 890 23.66 20.71 41.73
C TYR A 890 23.37 19.23 41.48
N PHE A 891 24.29 18.52 40.82
CA PHE A 891 24.13 17.11 40.45
C PHE A 891 25.26 16.27 41.07
N PRO A 892 25.12 15.80 42.33
CA PRO A 892 26.13 14.98 42.98
C PRO A 892 26.26 13.61 42.31
N CYS A 893 27.49 13.13 42.16
CA CYS A 893 27.79 11.81 41.61
C CYS A 893 28.56 10.92 42.59
N GLN A 894 29.71 11.41 43.08
CA GLN A 894 30.62 10.75 44.03
C GLN A 894 30.92 9.27 43.72
N ARG A 895 31.06 8.93 42.44
CA ARG A 895 31.26 7.55 42.00
C ARG A 895 32.28 7.46 40.87
N TRP A 896 32.85 6.26 40.73
CA TRP A 896 33.70 5.97 39.59
C TRP A 896 32.83 5.72 38.35
N LEU A 897 33.24 6.34 37.25
CA LEU A 897 32.86 6.03 35.89
C LEU A 897 34.09 5.35 35.26
N ALA A 898 34.17 4.03 35.39
CA ALA A 898 35.32 3.23 34.96
C ALA A 898 34.91 1.78 34.78
N VAL A 899 35.46 1.10 33.76
CA VAL A 899 35.13 -0.33 33.51
C VAL A 899 35.69 -1.24 34.61
N GLU A 900 36.79 -0.83 35.23
CA GLU A 900 37.56 -1.63 36.20
C GLU A 900 37.28 -1.26 37.67
N GLU A 901 36.44 -0.25 37.94
CA GLU A 901 36.13 0.24 39.29
C GLU A 901 34.63 0.39 39.53
N ASP A 902 34.24 0.41 40.81
CA ASP A 902 32.85 0.55 41.29
C ASP A 902 31.86 -0.43 40.62
N ASP A 903 30.96 0.03 39.74
CA ASP A 903 29.96 -0.81 39.06
C ASP A 903 30.22 -1.01 37.56
N GLY A 904 31.41 -0.64 37.07
CA GLY A 904 31.81 -0.86 35.68
C GLY A 904 31.15 0.07 34.67
N GLN A 905 30.32 1.02 35.10
CA GLN A 905 29.59 1.92 34.21
C GLN A 905 30.44 3.12 33.81
N LEU A 906 30.26 3.61 32.58
CA LEU A 906 30.96 4.80 32.04
C LEU A 906 30.05 6.02 31.89
N SER A 907 28.81 5.90 32.37
CA SER A 907 27.78 6.93 32.28
C SER A 907 26.90 6.94 33.51
N ARG A 908 26.41 8.12 33.90
CA ARG A 908 25.45 8.31 34.98
C ARG A 908 24.32 9.22 34.55
N GLU A 909 23.10 8.89 34.97
CA GLU A 909 22.00 9.83 35.03
C GLU A 909 21.92 10.38 36.45
N LEU A 910 21.99 11.70 36.60
CA LEU A 910 22.02 12.40 37.88
C LEU A 910 20.82 13.33 37.97
N LEU A 911 20.18 13.37 39.13
CA LEU A 911 19.06 14.27 39.43
C LEU A 911 19.58 15.48 40.21
N PRO A 912 18.99 16.67 40.02
CA PRO A 912 19.39 17.85 40.77
C PRO A 912 19.00 17.68 42.24
N VAL A 913 19.77 18.30 43.12
CA VAL A 913 19.51 18.35 44.56
C VAL A 913 19.48 19.80 45.03
N ASP A 914 18.85 20.02 46.18
CA ASP A 914 18.88 21.32 46.84
C ASP A 914 20.31 21.65 47.29
N GLU A 915 20.68 22.93 47.21
CA GLU A 915 22.00 23.47 47.55
C GLU A 915 22.47 23.02 48.94
N SER A 916 21.54 22.88 49.90
CA SER A 916 21.81 22.43 51.28
C SER A 916 22.41 21.03 51.40
N TYR A 917 22.30 20.19 50.36
CA TYR A 917 22.90 18.85 50.35
C TYR A 917 24.34 18.83 49.79
N VAL A 918 24.80 19.93 49.20
CA VAL A 918 26.07 19.99 48.45
C VAL A 918 27.04 21.01 49.04
N LEU A 919 26.54 22.14 49.54
CA LEU A 919 27.35 23.16 50.19
C LEU A 919 27.17 23.09 51.71
N PRO A 920 28.24 22.95 52.51
CA PRO A 920 28.14 23.05 53.96
C PRO A 920 27.72 24.46 54.37
N SER A 921 26.74 24.57 55.26
CA SER A 921 26.30 25.86 55.82
C SER A 921 27.47 26.58 56.52
N GLU A 922 27.64 27.88 56.27
CA GLU A 922 28.73 28.72 56.82
C GLU A 922 28.82 28.76 58.37
N ASP A 923 27.86 28.16 59.09
CA ASP A 923 27.77 28.17 60.55
C ASP A 923 28.46 27.00 61.28
N GLU A 924 29.13 26.05 60.58
CA GLU A 924 29.82 24.92 61.21
C GLU A 924 31.35 24.87 60.99
N GLU A 925 32.05 25.97 61.25
CA GLU A 925 33.46 25.89 61.68
C GLU A 925 33.53 25.46 63.17
N GLY A 926 33.22 24.19 63.48
CA GLY A 926 33.06 23.84 64.89
C GLY A 926 32.88 22.39 65.32
N GLY A 927 33.52 21.41 64.68
CA GLY A 927 33.91 20.15 65.32
C GLY A 927 32.84 19.07 65.58
N GLY A 928 33.04 17.88 65.00
CA GLY A 928 32.39 16.64 65.42
C GLY A 928 32.25 15.62 64.28
N HIS A 929 33.11 14.60 64.25
CA HIS A 929 32.94 13.42 63.40
C HIS A 929 31.65 12.68 63.78
N GLY A 930 30.66 12.68 62.88
CA GLY A 930 29.50 11.78 62.90
C GLY A 930 29.31 11.19 61.50
N ASP A 931 29.35 9.86 61.41
CA ASP A 931 29.38 8.99 60.21
C ASP A 931 28.12 9.00 59.31
N ASN A 932 27.35 10.10 59.22
CA ASN A 932 26.18 10.16 58.33
C ASN A 932 26.30 11.34 57.37
N ASN A 933 26.89 11.10 56.20
CA ASN A 933 26.93 12.07 55.12
C ASN A 933 25.52 12.23 54.52
N PRO A 934 24.96 13.44 54.38
CA PRO A 934 23.61 13.65 53.80
C PRO A 934 23.44 13.00 52.41
N LEU A 935 24.55 12.88 51.67
CA LEU A 935 24.63 12.24 50.35
C LEU A 935 24.42 10.71 50.39
N ASP A 936 24.76 10.03 51.49
CA ASP A 936 24.53 8.59 51.63
C ASP A 936 23.03 8.25 51.75
N ASN A 937 22.24 9.14 52.39
CA ASN A 937 20.79 9.00 52.48
C ASN A 937 20.11 9.27 51.13
N LEU A 938 20.62 10.21 50.34
CA LEU A 938 20.13 10.49 48.99
C LEU A 938 20.40 9.32 48.03
N ALA A 939 21.56 8.65 48.15
CA ALA A 939 21.90 7.45 47.36
C ALA A 939 20.98 6.26 47.67
N LEU A 940 20.43 6.18 48.89
CA LEU A 940 19.39 5.23 49.29
C LEU A 940 18.02 5.60 48.71
N GLU A 941 17.62 6.87 48.77
CA GLU A 941 16.34 7.35 48.21
C GLU A 941 16.29 7.29 46.67
N GLN A 942 17.40 7.53 45.98
CA GLN A 942 17.49 7.38 44.51
C GLN A 942 17.44 5.91 44.08
N LYS A 943 17.98 4.98 44.88
CA LYS A 943 17.85 3.53 44.64
C LYS A 943 16.39 3.07 44.73
N ASP A 944 15.63 3.59 45.70
CA ASP A 944 14.22 3.24 45.90
C ASP A 944 13.28 3.78 44.79
N LYS A 945 13.74 4.72 43.96
CA LYS A 945 13.01 5.23 42.78
C LYS A 945 13.38 4.56 41.45
N SER A 946 14.33 3.61 41.46
CA SER A 946 14.82 2.95 40.23
C SER A 946 14.37 1.48 40.14
N THR A 947 13.88 1.05 38.98
CA THR A 947 13.60 -0.37 38.72
C THR A 947 14.82 -1.02 38.10
N THR A 948 15.44 -1.97 38.81
CA THR A 948 16.65 -2.66 38.32
C THR A 948 16.28 -3.85 37.43
N PHE A 949 16.77 -3.87 36.19
CA PHE A 949 16.66 -5.01 35.28
C PHE A 949 17.99 -5.78 35.19
N SER A 950 17.92 -7.11 35.23
CA SER A 950 19.09 -7.97 34.95
C SER A 950 19.00 -8.50 33.53
N VAL A 951 19.88 -8.04 32.64
CA VAL A 951 19.94 -8.45 31.23
C VAL A 951 21.15 -9.38 31.03
N THR A 952 20.93 -10.55 30.42
CA THR A 952 22.00 -11.51 30.09
C THR A 952 22.06 -11.73 28.58
N ILE A 953 23.16 -11.32 27.95
CA ILE A 953 23.40 -11.48 26.51
C ILE A 953 24.29 -12.71 26.30
N LYS A 954 23.87 -13.63 25.43
CA LYS A 954 24.66 -14.82 25.03
C LYS A 954 25.09 -14.69 23.57
N THR A 955 26.39 -14.65 23.32
CA THR A 955 26.96 -14.74 21.98
C THR A 955 27.04 -16.20 21.53
N GLY A 956 26.89 -16.44 20.22
CA GLY A 956 26.95 -17.79 19.65
C GLY A 956 28.35 -18.41 19.71
N ASP A 957 28.43 -19.72 19.56
CA ASP A 957 29.63 -20.56 19.69
C ASP A 957 30.47 -20.69 18.40
N LYS A 958 30.24 -19.83 17.41
CA LYS A 958 31.00 -19.81 16.15
C LYS A 958 32.34 -19.07 16.30
N LYS A 959 33.38 -19.62 15.68
CA LYS A 959 34.70 -18.97 15.57
C LYS A 959 34.53 -17.60 14.88
N ASN A 960 35.03 -16.53 15.51
CA ASN A 960 34.90 -15.12 15.10
C ASN A 960 33.49 -14.51 15.23
N ALA A 961 32.61 -15.02 16.10
CA ALA A 961 31.27 -14.47 16.30
C ALA A 961 31.18 -13.30 17.32
N GLY A 962 32.32 -12.81 17.81
CA GLY A 962 32.37 -11.62 18.68
C GLY A 962 32.40 -10.32 17.86
N THR A 963 32.08 -9.20 18.51
CA THR A 963 32.22 -7.85 17.95
C THR A 963 33.05 -6.97 18.89
N ASP A 964 33.87 -6.10 18.31
CA ASP A 964 34.61 -5.02 18.96
C ASP A 964 33.94 -3.65 18.77
N ALA A 965 32.74 -3.62 18.16
CA ALA A 965 31.93 -2.42 18.02
C ALA A 965 31.18 -2.09 19.31
N ASN A 966 30.81 -0.82 19.46
CA ASN A 966 29.94 -0.37 20.55
C ASN A 966 28.55 -1.02 20.40
N VAL A 967 28.19 -1.89 21.34
CA VAL A 967 26.87 -2.53 21.40
C VAL A 967 26.03 -1.78 22.44
N PHE A 968 24.80 -1.41 22.07
CA PHE A 968 23.84 -0.79 22.98
C PHE A 968 22.52 -1.56 22.97
N ILE A 969 21.76 -1.43 24.05
CA ILE A 969 20.38 -1.92 24.17
C ILE A 969 19.51 -0.75 24.62
N THR A 970 18.36 -0.59 23.98
CA THR A 970 17.33 0.38 24.37
C THR A 970 16.12 -0.40 24.87
N LEU A 971 15.65 -0.09 26.08
CA LEU A 971 14.44 -0.65 26.67
C LEU A 971 13.36 0.44 26.63
N PHE A 972 12.14 0.06 26.25
CA PHE A 972 10.97 0.95 26.24
C PHE A 972 9.95 0.42 27.26
N GLY A 973 9.45 1.29 28.15
CA GLY A 973 8.42 0.99 29.14
C GLY A 973 6.99 1.15 28.61
N THR A 974 6.00 0.65 29.35
CA THR A 974 4.57 0.82 29.02
C THR A 974 3.95 2.12 29.55
N GLN A 975 4.72 2.90 30.31
CA GLN A 975 4.35 4.17 30.95
C GLN A 975 5.55 5.14 30.96
N ASP A 976 6.42 5.05 29.95
CA ASP A 976 7.33 6.16 29.72
C ASP A 976 6.46 7.25 29.10
N ASP A 977 6.09 8.27 29.90
CA ASP A 977 5.46 9.47 29.37
C ASP A 977 6.44 10.06 28.34
N ASN A 978 5.99 10.04 27.09
CA ASN A 978 6.75 10.15 25.83
C ASN A 978 7.52 11.45 25.65
#